data_AF-A0A966EWG3-F1
#
_entry.id   AF-A0A966EWG3-F1
#
_cell.length_a   1.000
_cell.length_b   1.000
_cell.length_c   1.000
_cell.angle_alpha   90.00
_cell.angle_beta   90.00
_cell.angle_gamma   90.00
#
_symmetry.space_group_name_H-M   'P 1'
#
loop_
_entity.id
_entity.type
_entity.pdbx_description
1 polymer ?
#
loop_
_entity_poly.entity_id
_entity_poly.type
_entity_poly.pdbx_seq_one_letter_code
_entity_poly.pdbx_strand_id
1 'polypeptide(L)'
;MTPEEKIQYVKDNIDAEASISPKGSFYLRLYSVGHPDNPDEWTILTRGEQKRIIRKLEQEKYIKNVTPDEKEEGYWMEKVQKRAPRKKVQPRRSNVLSHIKTTDQLIQERELFQKVLTIVGDIKPNRVYKTSTYEKDDDLIQLLIDLELIEYDWGEISKQTHRAVGNRIIEFSFQSDKLIALKNRISGKGGRVRKDALELIAKDIGEQYTLDEIVQVFTDVGVPETMFIHDTKWRAVFYILSYYTTSGEHKDLVQFLKIIERVLHPLSFDGDEDKAEEWQKKYNKYLKYDNFYINNNKAYIGPTKDEEDAGLDDWVSSDGEVVEPKSYVIFPDKVADLWIICSQLVILVSAFQNNTSLDREELEKLYLELIAQAEELISRGELGNLKETYVRPFTSLYTADLEARTKGVSSPLDLISTLLLQVIALQPNPTLLSSRMDEYKGLIERVTSATRTISGNGTAVDYEAVTFEQALFMLKVFMGHLYQILEASSTGYIMMADDRMNAKYILIVDSMEKILERKDFVELKEKFQTIWKPENLYSSMDEVDVWWSDAGGQSSLMDFIGSIETHWVKTGQQMFPLPSGLVEFLNESSDIVLEHKRNKAKTWKAYSRQFDSEASEDKPKEKVEKQEPQVQKVVHEHRHHFENSIQDKDLVLNVHDVHKEQKTQIPKFPYKIQSGTIWEKFYIQFRNPEAVTIRVSGHTHDTSYADMGFADGRTGKPNMQWGLLLLLAKNGGSLTTGDPKANDKYKKHKQLLSDTLKGYFSIDTDPFKPYEKDDGYEIKMKLAYSEEVDVVKNETLTSEVDDIFEDLTQR
;
A
#
# COMPACT_ATOMS: atom_id res chain seq x y z
N MET A 1 -26.21 8.94 -72.39
CA MET A 1 -25.33 9.47 -71.34
C MET A 1 -24.63 8.34 -70.62
N THR A 2 -23.32 8.46 -70.43
CA THR A 2 -22.55 7.60 -69.51
C THR A 2 -23.02 7.82 -68.06
N PRO A 3 -22.73 6.89 -67.12
CA PRO A 3 -23.04 7.08 -65.71
C PRO A 3 -22.46 8.39 -65.13
N GLU A 4 -21.28 8.80 -65.59
CA GLU A 4 -20.61 10.03 -65.17
C GLU A 4 -21.35 11.28 -65.67
N GLU A 5 -21.78 11.27 -66.94
CA GLU A 5 -22.59 12.35 -67.53
C GLU A 5 -23.95 12.50 -66.82
N LYS A 6 -24.56 11.37 -66.44
CA LYS A 6 -25.80 11.34 -65.66
C LYS A 6 -25.63 11.94 -64.25
N ILE A 7 -24.52 11.64 -63.58
CA ILE A 7 -24.20 12.22 -62.27
C ILE A 7 -23.92 13.71 -62.40
N GLN A 8 -23.16 14.13 -63.41
CA GLN A 8 -22.85 15.53 -63.64
C GLN A 8 -24.11 16.34 -63.92
N TYR A 9 -25.01 15.83 -64.77
CA TYR A 9 -26.32 16.44 -65.02
C TYR A 9 -27.13 16.68 -63.74
N VAL A 10 -27.15 15.72 -62.80
CA VAL A 10 -27.83 15.90 -61.51
C VAL A 10 -27.10 16.93 -60.64
N LYS A 11 -25.77 16.93 -60.61
CA LYS A 11 -24.99 17.95 -59.88
C LYS A 11 -25.26 19.36 -60.41
N ASP A 12 -25.34 19.54 -61.72
CA ASP A 12 -25.59 20.85 -62.33
C ASP A 12 -26.98 21.39 -61.99
N ASN A 13 -28.00 20.52 -61.96
CA ASN A 13 -29.36 20.90 -61.53
C ASN A 13 -29.43 21.22 -60.04
N ILE A 14 -28.75 20.45 -59.18
CA ILE A 14 -28.60 20.74 -57.75
C ILE A 14 -27.92 22.11 -57.55
N ASP A 15 -26.90 22.40 -58.33
CA ASP A 15 -26.14 23.64 -58.25
C ASP A 15 -26.95 24.86 -58.68
N ALA A 16 -27.74 24.71 -59.75
CA ALA A 16 -28.67 25.72 -60.22
C ALA A 16 -29.71 26.06 -59.14
N GLU A 17 -30.39 25.05 -58.57
CA GLU A 17 -31.39 25.28 -57.52
C GLU A 17 -30.78 25.82 -56.22
N ALA A 18 -29.63 25.30 -55.82
CA ALA A 18 -28.91 25.79 -54.64
C ALA A 18 -28.42 27.24 -54.79
N SER A 19 -28.20 27.72 -56.03
CA SER A 19 -27.85 29.13 -56.28
C SER A 19 -29.03 30.08 -56.01
N ILE A 20 -30.26 29.60 -56.19
CA ILE A 20 -31.50 30.34 -55.97
C ILE A 20 -31.84 30.36 -54.46
N SER A 21 -31.59 29.25 -53.75
CA SER A 21 -31.82 29.14 -52.29
C SER A 21 -30.56 28.66 -51.54
N PRO A 22 -29.54 29.51 -51.36
CA PRO A 22 -28.24 29.10 -50.85
C PRO A 22 -28.20 28.75 -49.36
N LYS A 23 -29.21 29.13 -48.56
CA LYS A 23 -29.23 28.95 -47.09
C LYS A 23 -30.39 28.08 -46.56
N GLY A 24 -30.99 27.23 -47.40
CA GLY A 24 -32.08 26.35 -46.97
C GLY A 24 -32.23 25.09 -47.82
N SER A 25 -33.15 24.21 -47.39
CA SER A 25 -33.57 23.05 -48.17
C SER A 25 -34.31 23.51 -49.43
N PHE A 26 -34.04 22.87 -50.56
CA PHE A 26 -34.71 23.11 -51.83
C PHE A 26 -35.25 21.80 -52.40
N TYR A 27 -36.30 21.91 -53.20
CA TYR A 27 -36.96 20.79 -53.82
C TYR A 27 -36.45 20.60 -55.24
N LEU A 28 -35.93 19.40 -55.55
CA LEU A 28 -35.51 19.04 -56.89
C LEU A 28 -36.42 17.97 -57.47
N ARG A 29 -37.19 18.34 -58.49
CA ARG A 29 -37.99 17.42 -59.29
C ARG A 29 -37.14 16.89 -60.44
N LEU A 30 -36.69 15.64 -60.31
CA LEU A 30 -35.90 14.97 -61.36
C LEU A 30 -36.78 14.29 -62.43
N TYR A 31 -38.09 14.52 -62.40
CA TYR A 31 -39.05 14.00 -63.37
C TYR A 31 -39.48 15.09 -64.34
N SER A 32 -39.34 14.80 -65.63
CA SER A 32 -40.40 15.11 -66.58
C SER A 32 -40.89 13.79 -67.21
N VAL A 33 -42.11 13.40 -66.85
CA VAL A 33 -42.99 12.83 -67.88
C VAL A 33 -43.24 14.01 -68.82
N GLY A 34 -43.03 13.81 -70.13
CA GLY A 34 -42.92 14.89 -71.12
C GLY A 34 -43.81 16.10 -70.84
N HIS A 35 -43.22 17.28 -70.96
CA HIS A 35 -43.98 18.53 -70.93
C HIS A 35 -45.18 18.36 -71.88
N PRO A 36 -46.43 18.65 -71.48
CA PRO A 36 -47.59 18.47 -72.35
C PRO A 36 -47.47 19.23 -73.69
N ASP A 37 -46.57 20.21 -73.75
CA ASP A 37 -46.29 21.04 -74.93
C ASP A 37 -45.05 20.62 -75.74
N ASN A 38 -44.26 19.61 -75.29
CA ASN A 38 -43.08 19.16 -76.04
C ASN A 38 -42.78 17.65 -75.82
N PRO A 39 -43.35 16.76 -76.65
CA PRO A 39 -43.24 15.31 -76.49
C PRO A 39 -41.85 14.71 -76.83
N ASP A 40 -40.89 15.52 -77.27
CA ASP A 40 -39.53 15.08 -77.62
C ASP A 40 -38.51 15.19 -76.46
N GLU A 41 -38.88 15.74 -75.30
CA GLU A 41 -38.02 15.75 -74.11
C GLU A 41 -38.22 14.48 -73.27
N TRP A 42 -37.47 13.43 -73.60
CA TRP A 42 -37.42 12.20 -72.83
C TRP A 42 -36.56 12.37 -71.58
N THR A 43 -37.05 11.92 -70.42
CA THR A 43 -36.26 11.89 -69.18
C THR A 43 -35.05 10.97 -69.33
N ILE A 44 -33.85 11.51 -69.14
CA ILE A 44 -32.57 10.80 -69.37
C ILE A 44 -32.25 9.77 -68.24
N LEU A 45 -33.02 9.79 -67.14
CA LEU A 45 -32.77 9.01 -65.92
C LEU A 45 -34.00 8.21 -65.49
N THR A 46 -33.84 6.92 -65.24
CA THR A 46 -34.88 6.08 -64.61
C THR A 46 -35.00 6.38 -63.10
N ARG A 47 -36.16 6.07 -62.49
CA ARG A 47 -36.38 6.23 -61.03
C ARG A 47 -35.28 5.55 -60.19
N GLY A 48 -34.85 4.36 -60.61
CA GLY A 48 -33.79 3.60 -59.93
C GLY A 48 -32.42 4.27 -60.04
N GLU A 49 -32.10 4.86 -61.19
CA GLU A 49 -30.85 5.61 -61.40
C GLU A 49 -30.83 6.89 -60.57
N GLN A 50 -31.93 7.63 -60.50
CA GLN A 50 -32.04 8.83 -59.66
C GLN A 50 -31.81 8.51 -58.19
N LYS A 51 -32.46 7.47 -57.66
CA LYS A 51 -32.25 7.02 -56.27
C LYS A 51 -30.78 6.66 -55.99
N ARG A 52 -30.11 6.01 -56.95
CA ARG A 52 -28.69 5.65 -56.81
C ARG A 52 -27.78 6.87 -56.87
N ILE A 53 -28.04 7.81 -57.76
CA ILE A 53 -27.24 9.04 -57.89
C ILE A 53 -27.42 9.91 -56.64
N ILE A 54 -28.64 10.14 -56.18
CA ILE A 54 -28.90 10.94 -54.97
C ILE A 54 -28.24 10.31 -53.73
N ARG A 55 -28.34 8.99 -53.54
CA ARG A 55 -27.64 8.30 -52.44
C ARG A 55 -26.12 8.43 -52.56
N LYS A 56 -25.57 8.32 -53.77
CA LYS A 56 -24.13 8.51 -54.01
C LYS A 56 -23.69 9.94 -53.68
N LEU A 57 -24.47 10.95 -54.05
CA LEU A 57 -24.18 12.36 -53.75
C LEU A 57 -24.29 12.67 -52.25
N GLU A 58 -25.21 12.02 -51.53
CA GLU A 58 -25.31 12.10 -50.08
C GLU A 58 -24.09 11.44 -49.39
N GLN A 59 -23.67 10.26 -49.86
CA GLN A 59 -22.45 9.58 -49.39
C GLN A 59 -21.18 10.41 -49.65
N GLU A 60 -21.10 11.08 -50.80
CA GLU A 60 -20.01 12.01 -51.15
C GLU A 60 -20.07 13.33 -50.37
N LYS A 61 -21.05 13.50 -49.45
CA LYS A 61 -21.31 14.74 -48.70
C LYS A 61 -21.47 15.95 -49.62
N TYR A 62 -22.00 15.75 -50.82
CA TYR A 62 -22.32 16.81 -51.77
C TYR A 62 -23.65 17.48 -51.43
N ILE A 63 -24.61 16.67 -50.98
CA ILE A 63 -25.93 17.06 -50.46
C ILE A 63 -26.16 16.42 -49.09
N LYS A 64 -27.12 16.95 -48.32
CA LYS A 64 -27.54 16.43 -47.01
C LYS A 64 -29.05 16.66 -46.81
N ASN A 65 -29.62 16.06 -45.76
CA ASN A 65 -31.03 16.21 -45.39
C ASN A 65 -31.98 15.79 -46.53
N VAL A 66 -31.68 14.66 -47.20
CA VAL A 66 -32.44 14.21 -48.37
C VAL A 66 -33.74 13.53 -47.94
N THR A 67 -34.88 14.07 -48.36
CA THR A 67 -36.21 13.51 -48.08
C THR A 67 -37.03 13.41 -49.37
N PRO A 68 -37.52 12.23 -49.77
CA PRO A 68 -38.39 12.11 -50.93
C PRO A 68 -39.76 12.74 -50.66
N ASP A 69 -40.39 13.26 -51.70
CA ASP A 69 -41.79 13.71 -51.68
C ASP A 69 -42.78 12.55 -51.49
N GLU A 70 -44.03 12.84 -51.10
CA GLU A 70 -45.08 11.84 -50.84
C GLU A 70 -45.36 10.92 -52.04
N LYS A 71 -45.14 11.43 -53.27
CA LYS A 71 -45.32 10.68 -54.52
C LYS A 71 -44.01 10.10 -55.08
N GLU A 72 -42.90 10.25 -54.35
CA GLU A 72 -41.53 9.99 -54.79
C GLU A 72 -41.15 10.68 -56.13
N GLU A 73 -41.82 11.79 -56.44
CA GLU A 73 -41.62 12.58 -57.67
C GLU A 73 -40.50 13.62 -57.56
N GLY A 74 -39.79 13.67 -56.44
CA GLY A 74 -38.73 14.64 -56.20
C GLY A 74 -38.14 14.46 -54.81
N TYR A 75 -37.12 15.25 -54.51
CA TYR A 75 -36.41 15.19 -53.24
C TYR A 75 -36.21 16.60 -52.68
N TRP A 76 -36.51 16.78 -51.40
CA TRP A 76 -36.04 17.89 -50.59
C TRP A 76 -34.60 17.61 -50.17
N MET A 77 -33.70 18.58 -50.32
CA MET A 77 -32.30 18.42 -49.92
C MET A 77 -31.61 19.78 -49.69
N GLU A 78 -30.48 19.76 -49.01
CA GLU A 78 -29.58 20.91 -48.86
C GLU A 78 -28.23 20.65 -49.51
N LYS A 79 -27.69 21.61 -50.27
CA LYS A 79 -26.32 21.54 -50.78
C LYS A 79 -25.33 21.76 -49.63
N VAL A 80 -24.34 20.88 -49.50
CA VAL A 80 -23.28 21.04 -48.50
C VAL A 80 -22.36 22.16 -48.96
N GLN A 81 -22.48 23.34 -48.34
CA GLN A 81 -21.52 24.43 -48.56
C GLN A 81 -20.16 24.01 -48.02
N LYS A 82 -19.21 23.72 -48.92
CA LYS A 82 -17.78 23.74 -48.55
C LYS A 82 -17.48 25.16 -48.11
N ARG A 83 -17.41 25.41 -46.79
CA ARG A 83 -16.76 26.61 -46.27
C ARG A 83 -15.38 26.64 -46.93
N ALA A 84 -15.13 27.65 -47.77
CA ALA A 84 -13.77 27.89 -48.23
C ALA A 84 -12.90 27.93 -46.97
N PRO A 85 -11.80 27.15 -46.90
CA PRO A 85 -10.89 27.29 -45.78
C PRO A 85 -10.53 28.75 -45.73
N ARG A 86 -10.81 29.42 -44.61
CA ARG A 86 -10.17 30.70 -44.33
C ARG A 86 -8.69 30.44 -44.59
N LYS A 87 -8.12 31.07 -45.63
CA LYS A 87 -6.67 31.20 -45.72
C LYS A 87 -6.28 31.97 -44.47
N LYS A 88 -6.01 31.24 -43.39
CA LYS A 88 -5.07 31.70 -42.37
C LYS A 88 -3.80 31.90 -43.20
N VAL A 89 -3.53 33.16 -43.54
CA VAL A 89 -2.14 33.55 -43.79
C VAL A 89 -1.48 33.18 -42.48
N GLN A 90 -0.85 32.01 -42.42
CA GLN A 90 0.01 31.70 -41.29
C GLN A 90 1.13 32.73 -41.39
N PRO A 91 1.25 33.67 -40.43
CA PRO A 91 2.47 34.45 -40.35
C PRO A 91 3.59 33.42 -40.23
N ARG A 92 4.62 33.57 -41.07
CA ARG A 92 5.80 32.73 -41.02
C ARG A 92 6.38 32.89 -39.61
N ARG A 93 6.10 31.95 -38.70
CA ARG A 93 6.95 31.77 -37.52
C ARG A 93 8.38 31.68 -38.04
N SER A 94 9.32 32.44 -37.49
CA SER A 94 10.70 32.00 -37.64
C SER A 94 10.81 30.57 -37.10
N ASN A 95 11.65 29.74 -37.73
CA ASN A 95 11.86 28.34 -37.29
C ASN A 95 12.29 28.23 -35.81
N VAL A 96 12.67 29.34 -35.17
CA VAL A 96 13.29 29.35 -33.85
C VAL A 96 12.29 29.04 -32.74
N LEU A 97 11.06 29.58 -32.79
CA LEU A 97 10.04 29.38 -31.73
C LEU A 97 8.94 28.38 -32.10
N SER A 98 9.06 27.68 -33.23
CA SER A 98 8.01 26.77 -33.72
C SER A 98 7.81 25.53 -32.85
N HIS A 99 8.79 25.18 -32.02
CA HIS A 99 8.72 24.05 -31.10
C HIS A 99 7.81 24.32 -29.88
N ILE A 100 7.58 25.58 -29.53
CA ILE A 100 6.70 26.00 -28.44
C ILE A 100 5.26 26.06 -28.94
N LYS A 101 4.42 25.20 -28.38
CA LYS A 101 3.00 25.00 -28.75
C LYS A 101 2.04 25.16 -27.58
N THR A 102 2.53 25.06 -26.34
CA THR A 102 1.70 25.19 -25.13
C THR A 102 2.26 26.26 -24.18
N THR A 103 1.43 26.72 -23.26
CA THR A 103 1.86 27.65 -22.19
C THR A 103 2.88 27.00 -21.26
N ASP A 104 2.81 25.68 -21.08
CA ASP A 104 3.79 24.93 -20.29
C ASP A 104 5.16 24.94 -20.95
N GLN A 105 5.24 24.68 -22.26
CA GLN A 105 6.50 24.78 -23.00
C GLN A 105 7.06 26.20 -22.96
N LEU A 106 6.20 27.23 -23.01
CA LEU A 106 6.65 28.61 -22.82
C LEU A 106 7.20 28.86 -21.41
N ILE A 107 6.57 28.31 -20.37
CA ILE A 107 7.09 28.41 -19.01
C ILE A 107 8.44 27.69 -18.93
N GLN A 108 8.53 26.47 -19.43
CA GLN A 108 9.77 25.68 -19.45
C GLN A 108 10.92 26.47 -20.10
N GLU A 109 10.65 27.25 -21.15
CA GLU A 109 11.59 28.22 -21.76
C GLU A 109 11.72 29.52 -20.95
N ARG A 110 12.39 29.44 -19.79
CA ARG A 110 12.38 30.52 -18.79
C ARG A 110 12.89 31.87 -19.28
N GLU A 111 13.97 31.90 -20.05
CA GLU A 111 14.53 33.17 -20.57
C GLU A 111 13.50 33.89 -21.45
N LEU A 112 12.80 33.12 -22.28
CA LEU A 112 11.74 33.61 -23.13
C LEU A 112 10.57 34.12 -22.29
N PHE A 113 10.14 33.38 -21.28
CA PHE A 113 9.05 33.81 -20.40
C PHE A 113 9.43 35.04 -19.56
N GLN A 114 10.69 35.17 -19.11
CA GLN A 114 11.14 36.36 -18.40
C GLN A 114 11.14 37.60 -19.31
N LYS A 115 11.45 37.42 -20.60
CA LYS A 115 11.28 38.47 -21.61
C LYS A 115 9.81 38.87 -21.76
N VAL A 116 8.88 37.91 -21.75
CA VAL A 116 7.42 38.19 -21.73
C VAL A 116 7.05 39.04 -20.52
N LEU A 117 7.45 38.64 -19.31
CA LEU A 117 7.15 39.39 -18.08
C LEU A 117 7.73 40.80 -18.10
N THR A 118 8.89 41.00 -18.71
CA THR A 118 9.51 42.33 -18.85
C THR A 118 8.71 43.25 -19.77
N ILE A 119 8.18 42.71 -20.88
CA ILE A 119 7.34 43.46 -21.82
C ILE A 119 5.98 43.82 -21.20
N VAL A 120 5.40 42.87 -20.48
CA VAL A 120 4.07 42.99 -19.86
C VAL A 120 4.11 43.90 -18.62
N GLY A 121 5.19 43.89 -17.86
CA GLY A 121 5.36 44.68 -16.65
C GLY A 121 4.53 44.19 -15.46
N ASP A 122 4.23 45.11 -14.54
CA ASP A 122 3.45 44.79 -13.33
C ASP A 122 1.95 44.68 -13.62
N ILE A 123 1.40 43.51 -13.36
CA ILE A 123 0.01 43.14 -13.63
C ILE A 123 -0.76 42.93 -12.32
N LYS A 124 -2.00 43.44 -12.30
CA LYS A 124 -3.00 43.26 -11.23
C LYS A 124 -4.17 42.42 -11.77
N PRO A 125 -4.82 41.59 -10.94
CA PRO A 125 -5.89 40.69 -11.37
C PRO A 125 -7.13 41.42 -11.87
N ASN A 126 -7.95 40.73 -12.68
CA ASN A 126 -9.21 41.16 -13.27
C ASN A 126 -9.11 42.46 -14.09
N ARG A 127 -8.02 42.68 -14.82
CA ARG A 127 -7.82 43.87 -15.67
C ARG A 127 -7.38 43.49 -17.08
N VAL A 128 -7.88 44.25 -18.05
CA VAL A 128 -7.38 44.22 -19.43
C VAL A 128 -6.31 45.29 -19.55
N TYR A 129 -5.13 44.89 -19.97
CA TYR A 129 -4.00 45.79 -20.20
C TYR A 129 -3.84 46.03 -21.70
N LYS A 130 -3.33 47.21 -22.05
CA LYS A 130 -2.78 47.52 -23.37
C LYS A 130 -1.33 47.92 -23.18
N THR A 131 -0.42 47.26 -23.90
CA THR A 131 1.01 47.56 -23.86
C THR A 131 1.58 47.52 -25.27
N SER A 132 2.86 47.86 -25.40
CA SER A 132 3.55 47.89 -26.67
C SER A 132 4.98 47.37 -26.59
N THR A 133 5.45 46.71 -27.64
CA THR A 133 6.86 46.32 -27.78
C THR A 133 7.42 46.67 -29.18
N TYR A 134 8.70 46.40 -29.40
CA TYR A 134 9.40 46.68 -30.67
C TYR A 134 9.31 45.49 -31.64
N GLU A 135 9.42 45.79 -32.94
CA GLU A 135 9.42 44.84 -34.08
C GLU A 135 10.36 43.62 -33.90
N LYS A 136 11.48 43.79 -33.19
CA LYS A 136 12.41 42.68 -32.89
C LYS A 136 11.79 41.55 -32.05
N ASP A 137 10.63 41.78 -31.44
CA ASP A 137 9.89 40.81 -30.63
C ASP A 137 8.68 40.23 -31.39
N ASP A 138 8.55 40.48 -32.70
CA ASP A 138 7.43 39.98 -33.55
C ASP A 138 7.20 38.47 -33.37
N ASP A 139 8.25 37.66 -33.37
CA ASP A 139 8.14 36.21 -33.20
C ASP A 139 7.59 35.83 -31.81
N LEU A 140 7.95 36.58 -30.77
CA LEU A 140 7.45 36.37 -29.41
C LEU A 140 5.99 36.78 -29.31
N ILE A 141 5.60 37.91 -29.90
CA ILE A 141 4.20 38.34 -29.96
C ILE A 141 3.37 37.31 -30.71
N GLN A 142 3.85 36.79 -31.84
CA GLN A 142 3.15 35.76 -32.59
C GLN A 142 2.97 34.48 -31.76
N LEU A 143 4.00 34.07 -31.01
CA LEU A 143 3.89 32.95 -30.07
C LEU A 143 2.83 33.21 -29.00
N LEU A 144 2.81 34.40 -28.39
CA LEU A 144 1.82 34.75 -27.36
C LEU A 144 0.38 34.80 -27.90
N ILE A 145 0.20 35.21 -29.16
CA ILE A 145 -1.09 35.14 -29.86
C ILE A 145 -1.50 33.68 -30.07
N ASP A 146 -0.58 32.85 -30.54
CA ASP A 146 -0.83 31.42 -30.81
C ASP A 146 -1.16 30.64 -29.53
N LEU A 147 -0.61 31.06 -28.39
CA LEU A 147 -0.90 30.55 -27.05
C LEU A 147 -2.14 31.19 -26.40
N GLU A 148 -2.83 32.08 -27.11
CA GLU A 148 -4.01 32.81 -26.64
C GLU A 148 -3.79 33.60 -25.33
N LEU A 149 -2.56 34.04 -25.10
CA LEU A 149 -2.19 34.85 -23.94
C LEU A 149 -2.43 36.33 -24.17
N ILE A 150 -2.36 36.77 -25.43
CA ILE A 150 -2.60 38.15 -25.83
C ILE A 150 -3.57 38.20 -27.02
N GLU A 151 -4.33 39.28 -27.08
CA GLU A 151 -5.18 39.66 -28.20
C GLU A 151 -4.49 40.76 -29.01
N TYR A 152 -4.52 40.57 -30.32
CA TYR A 152 -3.86 41.47 -31.25
C TYR A 152 -4.86 41.95 -32.31
N ASP A 153 -5.06 43.26 -32.40
CA ASP A 153 -6.00 43.85 -33.36
C ASP A 153 -5.35 43.96 -34.75
N TRP A 154 -5.59 42.95 -35.58
CA TRP A 154 -5.13 42.92 -36.98
C TRP A 154 -5.68 44.09 -37.81
N GLY A 155 -6.81 44.70 -37.43
CA GLY A 155 -7.35 45.88 -38.10
C GLY A 155 -6.49 47.12 -37.89
N GLU A 156 -5.80 47.23 -36.75
CA GLU A 156 -4.89 48.36 -36.48
C GLU A 156 -3.55 48.27 -37.21
N ILE A 157 -3.09 47.08 -37.61
CA ILE A 157 -1.92 46.94 -38.49
C ILE A 157 -2.05 47.81 -39.74
N SER A 158 -3.24 47.80 -40.35
CA SER A 158 -3.52 48.58 -41.57
C SER A 158 -3.45 50.09 -41.34
N LYS A 159 -3.60 50.53 -40.09
CA LYS A 159 -3.54 51.93 -39.66
C LYS A 159 -2.16 52.35 -39.16
N GLN A 160 -1.30 51.39 -38.81
CA GLN A 160 0.10 51.61 -38.48
C GLN A 160 0.89 51.92 -39.75
N THR A 161 0.68 53.14 -40.24
CA THR A 161 1.42 53.73 -41.37
C THR A 161 2.92 53.53 -41.18
N HIS A 162 3.57 53.09 -42.26
CA HIS A 162 5.00 52.81 -42.37
C HIS A 162 5.87 53.90 -41.72
N ARG A 163 6.14 53.78 -40.41
CA ARG A 163 7.37 54.36 -39.85
C ARG A 163 8.51 53.60 -40.49
N ALA A 164 9.57 54.30 -40.87
CA ALA A 164 10.70 53.76 -41.62
C ALA A 164 11.09 52.35 -41.12
N VAL A 165 11.26 51.43 -42.09
CA VAL A 165 11.61 50.01 -41.88
C VAL A 165 12.63 49.88 -40.73
N GLY A 166 12.28 49.14 -39.68
CA GLY A 166 13.17 48.82 -38.56
C GLY A 166 12.87 49.45 -37.20
N ASN A 167 11.70 50.06 -36.99
CA ASN A 167 11.27 50.59 -35.67
C ASN A 167 9.74 50.58 -35.50
N ARG A 168 9.07 49.50 -35.91
CA ARG A 168 7.63 49.37 -35.67
C ARG A 168 7.35 49.13 -34.18
N ILE A 169 6.36 49.84 -33.65
CA ILE A 169 5.79 49.59 -32.31
C ILE A 169 4.58 48.68 -32.50
N ILE A 170 4.58 47.56 -31.79
CA ILE A 170 3.52 46.55 -31.79
C ILE A 170 2.66 46.80 -30.56
N GLU A 171 1.41 47.22 -30.73
CA GLU A 171 0.46 47.38 -29.63
C GLU A 171 -0.43 46.14 -29.50
N PHE A 172 -0.64 45.65 -28.28
CA PHE A 172 -1.48 44.49 -28.01
C PHE A 172 -2.20 44.60 -26.67
N SER A 173 -3.30 43.86 -26.53
CA SER A 173 -4.05 43.77 -25.28
C SER A 173 -3.99 42.37 -24.69
N PHE A 174 -4.15 42.24 -23.38
CA PHE A 174 -4.22 40.94 -22.74
C PHE A 174 -5.04 40.97 -21.45
N GLN A 175 -5.59 39.82 -21.08
CA GLN A 175 -6.25 39.61 -19.80
C GLN A 175 -5.20 39.26 -18.74
N SER A 176 -5.20 39.98 -17.62
CA SER A 176 -4.23 39.80 -16.55
C SER A 176 -4.20 38.38 -15.98
N ASP A 177 -5.34 37.71 -15.93
CA ASP A 177 -5.50 36.50 -15.12
C ASP A 177 -4.74 35.32 -15.69
N LYS A 178 -4.68 35.20 -17.02
CA LYS A 178 -3.87 34.18 -17.70
C LYS A 178 -2.38 34.34 -17.39
N LEU A 179 -1.85 35.57 -17.49
CA LEU A 179 -0.44 35.83 -17.20
C LEU A 179 -0.10 35.76 -15.71
N ILE A 180 -1.03 36.17 -14.83
CA ILE A 180 -0.89 36.01 -13.38
C ILE A 180 -0.84 34.52 -13.02
N ALA A 181 -1.67 33.67 -13.62
CA ALA A 181 -1.61 32.23 -13.42
C ALA A 181 -0.23 31.67 -13.78
N LEU A 182 0.30 32.02 -14.97
CA LEU A 182 1.65 31.59 -15.38
C LEU A 182 2.76 32.15 -14.47
N LYS A 183 2.66 33.42 -14.06
CA LYS A 183 3.61 34.05 -13.11
C LYS A 183 3.56 33.38 -11.74
N ASN A 184 2.37 33.04 -11.26
CA ASN A 184 2.17 32.37 -9.98
C ASN A 184 2.85 31.00 -9.97
N ARG A 185 2.75 30.26 -11.08
CA ARG A 185 3.41 28.94 -11.22
C ARG A 185 4.91 28.99 -10.97
N ILE A 186 5.56 30.02 -11.50
CA ILE A 186 7.00 30.22 -11.37
C ILE A 186 7.40 30.75 -9.99
N SER A 187 6.54 31.55 -9.38
CA SER A 187 6.81 32.14 -8.07
C SER A 187 6.48 31.23 -6.88
N GLY A 188 5.95 30.03 -7.14
CA GLY A 188 5.47 29.10 -6.11
C GLY A 188 4.21 29.60 -5.39
N LYS A 189 3.46 30.55 -5.97
CA LYS A 189 2.26 31.12 -5.35
C LYS A 189 1.04 30.28 -5.68
N GLY A 190 0.30 29.88 -4.64
CA GLY A 190 -0.92 29.08 -4.80
C GLY A 190 -0.66 27.64 -5.24
N GLY A 191 0.57 27.14 -5.05
CA GLY A 191 0.87 25.72 -5.23
C GLY A 191 0.47 24.90 -4.00
N ARG A 192 0.46 23.58 -4.16
CA ARG A 192 0.17 22.65 -3.06
C ARG A 192 1.19 22.72 -1.94
N VAL A 193 2.45 22.98 -2.28
CA VAL A 193 3.52 23.22 -1.29
C VAL A 193 3.70 24.71 -1.09
N ARG A 194 3.82 25.15 0.17
CA ARG A 194 4.06 26.56 0.48
C ARG A 194 5.41 27.00 -0.05
N LYS A 195 5.45 28.22 -0.59
CA LYS A 195 6.66 28.86 -1.13
C LYS A 195 7.87 28.78 -0.20
N ASP A 196 7.66 29.01 1.10
CA ASP A 196 8.73 29.02 2.09
C ASP A 196 9.35 27.63 2.28
N ALA A 197 8.53 26.57 2.23
CA ALA A 197 9.02 25.18 2.28
C ALA A 197 9.81 24.84 1.01
N LEU A 198 9.32 25.25 -0.17
CA LEU A 198 10.05 25.09 -1.44
C LEU A 198 11.40 25.81 -1.44
N GLU A 199 11.50 27.01 -0.88
CA GLU A 199 12.76 27.74 -0.79
C GLU A 199 13.77 27.03 0.14
N LEU A 200 13.32 26.46 1.25
CA LEU A 200 14.18 25.71 2.17
C LEU A 200 14.71 24.44 1.52
N ILE A 201 13.83 23.64 0.90
CA ILE A 201 14.20 22.43 0.15
C ILE A 201 15.18 22.78 -0.97
N ALA A 202 14.87 23.82 -1.76
CA ALA A 202 15.72 24.22 -2.88
C ALA A 202 17.11 24.69 -2.45
N LYS A 203 17.23 25.37 -1.30
CA LYS A 203 18.52 25.75 -0.73
C LYS A 203 19.32 24.53 -0.28
N ASP A 204 18.68 23.60 0.43
CA ASP A 204 19.32 22.36 0.86
C ASP A 204 19.87 21.56 -0.34
N ILE A 205 19.07 21.37 -1.39
CA ILE A 205 19.51 20.73 -2.64
C ILE A 205 20.65 21.53 -3.29
N GLY A 206 20.49 22.85 -3.38
CA GLY A 206 21.52 23.72 -3.95
C GLY A 206 22.83 23.73 -3.18
N GLU A 207 22.83 23.41 -1.89
CA GLU A 207 24.04 23.29 -1.07
C GLU A 207 24.70 21.92 -1.24
N GLN A 208 23.91 20.85 -1.33
CA GLN A 208 24.41 19.47 -1.44
C GLN A 208 24.99 19.15 -2.82
N TYR A 209 24.33 19.58 -3.90
CA TYR A 209 24.68 19.17 -5.26
C TYR A 209 25.33 20.31 -6.05
N THR A 210 26.20 19.98 -6.98
CA THR A 210 26.66 20.89 -8.05
C THR A 210 25.54 21.14 -9.06
N LEU A 211 25.66 22.17 -9.90
CA LEU A 211 24.63 22.45 -10.90
C LEU A 211 24.48 21.30 -11.90
N ASP A 212 25.59 20.71 -12.34
CA ASP A 212 25.59 19.61 -13.30
C ASP A 212 24.96 18.34 -12.70
N GLU A 213 25.24 18.05 -11.42
CA GLU A 213 24.57 16.95 -10.71
C GLU A 213 23.07 17.20 -10.55
N ILE A 214 22.64 18.44 -10.26
CA ILE A 214 21.21 18.80 -10.19
C ILE A 214 20.55 18.54 -11.55
N VAL A 215 21.16 19.01 -12.63
CA VAL A 215 20.65 18.80 -13.99
C VAL A 215 20.52 17.31 -14.27
N GLN A 216 21.57 16.53 -14.03
CA GLN A 216 21.56 15.10 -14.25
C GLN A 216 20.48 14.38 -13.42
N VAL A 217 20.44 14.62 -12.10
CA VAL A 217 19.49 13.98 -11.18
C VAL A 217 18.04 14.29 -11.56
N PHE A 218 17.76 15.53 -11.95
CA PHE A 218 16.40 15.95 -12.28
C PHE A 218 16.00 15.48 -13.69
N THR A 219 16.93 15.47 -14.65
CA THR A 219 16.67 14.92 -15.98
C THR A 219 16.49 13.41 -15.97
N ASP A 220 17.21 12.67 -15.10
CA ASP A 220 17.01 11.23 -14.89
C ASP A 220 15.58 10.89 -14.45
N VAL A 221 14.92 11.79 -13.70
CA VAL A 221 13.51 11.62 -13.30
C VAL A 221 12.51 12.20 -14.29
N GLY A 222 12.96 12.79 -15.41
CA GLY A 222 12.09 13.28 -16.49
C GLY A 222 11.90 14.80 -16.56
N VAL A 223 12.68 15.60 -15.82
CA VAL A 223 12.64 17.07 -15.93
C VAL A 223 13.36 17.52 -17.22
N PRO A 224 12.72 18.30 -18.11
CA PRO A 224 13.36 18.80 -19.32
C PRO A 224 14.56 19.71 -19.03
N GLU A 225 15.66 19.51 -19.77
CA GLU A 225 16.87 20.35 -19.66
C GLU A 225 16.60 21.85 -19.91
N THR A 226 15.57 22.17 -20.69
CA THR A 226 15.20 23.56 -20.98
C THR A 226 14.68 24.31 -19.75
N MET A 227 14.26 23.60 -18.69
CA MET A 227 13.80 24.20 -17.44
C MET A 227 14.94 24.72 -16.54
N PHE A 228 16.18 24.29 -16.76
CA PHE A 228 17.31 24.73 -15.96
C PHE A 228 17.80 26.09 -16.43
N ILE A 229 18.16 26.93 -15.47
CA ILE A 229 18.61 28.29 -15.72
C ILE A 229 20.08 28.37 -15.29
N HIS A 230 20.89 29.09 -16.05
CA HIS A 230 22.21 29.53 -15.62
C HIS A 230 22.10 30.66 -14.57
N ASP A 231 21.49 30.36 -13.41
CA ASP A 231 21.45 31.22 -12.22
C ASP A 231 22.09 30.46 -11.04
N THR A 232 21.88 30.91 -9.80
CA THR A 232 22.28 30.18 -8.60
C THR A 232 21.56 28.83 -8.52
N LYS A 233 22.29 27.77 -8.12
CA LYS A 233 21.79 26.38 -8.02
C LYS A 233 20.40 26.27 -7.40
N TRP A 234 20.22 26.88 -6.22
CA TRP A 234 18.95 26.81 -5.49
C TRP A 234 17.79 27.51 -6.21
N ARG A 235 18.03 28.56 -7.02
CA ARG A 235 16.97 29.22 -7.80
C ARG A 235 16.50 28.35 -8.95
N ALA A 236 17.41 27.62 -9.60
CA ALA A 236 17.07 26.66 -10.63
C ALA A 236 16.20 25.54 -10.04
N VAL A 237 16.58 25.00 -8.87
CA VAL A 237 15.77 24.01 -8.15
C VAL A 237 14.41 24.57 -7.74
N PHE A 238 14.38 25.73 -7.08
CA PHE A 238 13.14 26.39 -6.63
C PHE A 238 12.15 26.59 -7.77
N TYR A 239 12.67 26.99 -8.93
CA TYR A 239 11.88 27.20 -10.13
C TYR A 239 11.15 25.93 -10.58
N ILE A 240 11.90 24.83 -10.68
CA ILE A 240 11.39 23.53 -11.12
C ILE A 240 10.35 23.01 -10.12
N LEU A 241 10.67 23.03 -8.82
CA LEU A 241 9.74 22.58 -7.78
C LEU A 241 8.46 23.44 -7.76
N SER A 242 8.60 24.75 -7.95
CA SER A 242 7.44 25.66 -8.03
C SER A 242 6.55 25.33 -9.22
N TYR A 243 7.13 25.09 -10.40
CA TYR A 243 6.38 24.74 -11.60
C TYR A 243 5.50 23.49 -11.40
N TYR A 244 6.07 22.44 -10.81
CA TYR A 244 5.38 21.17 -10.62
C TYR A 244 4.32 21.23 -9.51
N THR A 245 4.62 21.90 -8.40
CA THR A 245 3.68 22.00 -7.25
C THR A 245 2.52 22.98 -7.47
N THR A 246 2.63 23.87 -8.45
CA THR A 246 1.58 24.83 -8.82
C THR A 246 0.77 24.39 -10.04
N SER A 247 1.13 23.27 -10.66
CA SER A 247 0.35 22.70 -11.74
C SER A 247 -0.96 22.15 -11.19
N GLY A 248 -2.04 22.34 -11.95
CA GLY A 248 -3.32 21.68 -11.69
C GLY A 248 -3.35 20.24 -12.22
N GLU A 249 -2.31 19.79 -12.92
CA GLU A 249 -2.26 18.46 -13.49
C GLU A 249 -1.62 17.47 -12.51
N HIS A 250 -2.30 16.35 -12.28
CA HIS A 250 -1.85 15.30 -11.36
C HIS A 250 -0.44 14.78 -11.69
N LYS A 251 -0.12 14.59 -12.97
CA LYS A 251 1.20 14.10 -13.43
C LYS A 251 2.36 15.00 -12.99
N ASP A 252 2.12 16.31 -12.88
CA ASP A 252 3.16 17.27 -12.50
C ASP A 252 3.44 17.20 -11.00
N LEU A 253 2.42 16.93 -10.18
CA LEU A 253 2.59 16.65 -8.75
C LEU A 253 3.36 15.35 -8.51
N VAL A 254 3.06 14.31 -9.27
CA VAL A 254 3.80 13.04 -9.25
C VAL A 254 5.27 13.29 -9.62
N GLN A 255 5.54 14.14 -10.60
CA GLN A 255 6.91 14.53 -10.97
C GLN A 255 7.64 15.26 -9.83
N PHE A 256 6.96 16.11 -9.07
CA PHE A 256 7.53 16.70 -7.86
C PHE A 256 7.92 15.64 -6.83
N LEU A 257 7.05 14.65 -6.56
CA LEU A 257 7.35 13.55 -5.63
C LEU A 257 8.59 12.76 -6.06
N LYS A 258 8.71 12.41 -7.35
CA LYS A 258 9.88 11.71 -7.90
C LYS A 258 11.18 12.48 -7.68
N ILE A 259 11.16 13.81 -7.84
CA ILE A 259 12.32 14.66 -7.57
C ILE A 259 12.71 14.56 -6.09
N ILE A 260 11.75 14.67 -5.18
CA ILE A 260 12.00 14.60 -3.73
C ILE A 260 12.57 13.22 -3.33
N GLU A 261 11.99 12.12 -3.80
CA GLU A 261 12.49 10.78 -3.53
C GLU A 261 13.91 10.58 -4.04
N ARG A 262 14.20 11.03 -5.27
CA ARG A 262 15.52 10.86 -5.88
C ARG A 262 16.60 11.63 -5.12
N VAL A 263 16.28 12.84 -4.66
CA VAL A 263 17.19 13.68 -3.87
C VAL A 263 17.45 13.10 -2.48
N LEU A 264 16.45 12.45 -1.88
CA LEU A 264 16.54 11.85 -0.55
C LEU A 264 17.05 10.41 -0.55
N HIS A 265 17.20 9.80 -1.72
CA HIS A 265 17.66 8.42 -1.84
C HIS A 265 19.06 8.24 -1.20
N PRO A 266 19.33 7.16 -0.45
CA PRO A 266 20.62 6.93 0.21
C PRO A 266 21.84 6.99 -0.72
N LEU A 267 21.69 6.52 -1.96
CA LEU A 267 22.73 6.63 -2.99
C LEU A 267 23.14 8.07 -3.32
N SER A 268 22.29 9.05 -3.06
CA SER A 268 22.61 10.46 -3.24
C SER A 268 23.46 11.03 -2.08
N PHE A 269 23.69 10.21 -1.06
CA PHE A 269 24.58 10.43 0.09
C PHE A 269 25.68 9.37 0.15
N ASP A 270 26.15 8.87 -1.00
CA ASP A 270 27.17 7.81 -1.09
C ASP A 270 26.78 6.49 -0.38
N GLY A 271 25.48 6.25 -0.21
CA GLY A 271 24.93 5.09 0.51
C GLY A 271 24.77 5.29 2.02
N ASP A 272 24.94 6.50 2.53
CA ASP A 272 24.73 6.86 3.94
C ASP A 272 23.22 6.93 4.26
N GLU A 273 22.70 5.85 4.84
CA GLU A 273 21.28 5.73 5.22
C GLU A 273 20.89 6.66 6.38
N ASP A 274 21.78 6.86 7.36
CA ASP A 274 21.51 7.71 8.52
C ASP A 274 21.34 9.18 8.09
N LYS A 275 22.21 9.64 7.19
CA LYS A 275 22.14 11.00 6.64
C LYS A 275 20.91 11.18 5.75
N ALA A 276 20.54 10.19 4.96
CA ALA A 276 19.29 10.21 4.20
C ALA A 276 18.07 10.32 5.12
N GLU A 277 18.05 9.55 6.22
CA GLU A 277 16.98 9.60 7.21
C GLU A 277 16.93 10.96 7.94
N GLU A 278 18.07 11.57 8.26
CA GLU A 278 18.15 12.91 8.82
C GLU A 278 17.50 13.95 7.90
N TRP A 279 17.82 13.89 6.60
CA TRP A 279 17.26 14.78 5.58
C TRP A 279 15.76 14.54 5.36
N GLN A 280 15.32 13.28 5.37
CA GLN A 280 13.92 12.94 5.31
C GLN A 280 13.14 13.53 6.50
N LYS A 281 13.65 13.40 7.73
CA LYS A 281 13.07 14.03 8.93
C LYS A 281 12.99 15.54 8.78
N LYS A 282 14.04 16.16 8.23
CA LYS A 282 14.10 17.61 7.97
C LYS A 282 13.05 18.04 6.95
N TYR A 283 12.88 17.33 5.84
CA TYR A 283 11.91 17.66 4.79
C TYR A 283 10.47 17.43 5.25
N ASN A 284 10.21 16.34 5.98
CA ASN A 284 8.92 16.11 6.62
C ASN A 284 8.53 17.26 7.54
N LYS A 285 9.48 17.88 8.25
CA LYS A 285 9.20 19.07 9.07
C LYS A 285 8.76 20.28 8.23
N TYR A 286 9.35 20.48 7.06
CA TYR A 286 8.98 21.58 6.15
C TYR A 286 7.60 21.36 5.51
N LEU A 287 7.34 20.11 5.13
CA LEU A 287 6.18 19.66 4.37
C LEU A 287 4.96 19.29 5.22
N LYS A 288 5.13 19.17 6.55
CA LYS A 288 4.10 18.74 7.51
C LYS A 288 2.73 19.42 7.34
N TYR A 289 2.70 20.68 6.94
CA TYR A 289 1.47 21.48 6.84
C TYR A 289 0.88 21.55 5.43
N ASP A 290 1.52 20.88 4.46
CA ASP A 290 1.17 20.95 3.05
C ASP A 290 0.57 19.61 2.57
N ASN A 291 0.17 18.73 3.50
CA ASN A 291 -0.33 17.37 3.22
C ASN A 291 0.66 16.53 2.40
N PHE A 292 1.95 16.67 2.68
CA PHE A 292 3.01 15.84 2.12
C PHE A 292 3.68 15.05 3.21
N TYR A 293 4.05 13.81 2.89
CA TYR A 293 4.71 12.92 3.83
C TYR A 293 5.74 12.06 3.10
N ILE A 294 6.88 11.83 3.75
CA ILE A 294 7.97 11.02 3.21
C ILE A 294 8.25 9.90 4.21
N ASN A 295 8.14 8.65 3.76
CA ASN A 295 8.38 7.46 4.57
C ASN A 295 9.18 6.43 3.78
N ASN A 296 10.20 5.82 4.38
CA ASN A 296 11.06 4.82 3.74
C ASN A 296 11.52 5.24 2.33
N ASN A 297 12.00 6.47 2.18
CA ASN A 297 12.41 7.07 0.89
C ASN A 297 11.31 7.18 -0.18
N LYS A 298 10.04 6.93 0.18
CA LYS A 298 8.88 7.19 -0.67
C LYS A 298 8.15 8.46 -0.23
N ALA A 299 7.76 9.28 -1.18
CA ALA A 299 7.06 10.53 -0.98
C ALA A 299 5.60 10.37 -1.40
N TYR A 300 4.71 10.92 -0.58
CA TYR A 300 3.28 10.84 -0.73
C TYR A 300 2.68 12.24 -0.61
N ILE A 301 1.60 12.45 -1.35
CA ILE A 301 0.78 13.66 -1.28
C ILE A 301 -0.66 13.29 -0.96
N GLY A 302 -1.21 13.92 0.08
CA GLY A 302 -2.60 13.79 0.46
C GLY A 302 -3.50 14.78 -0.26
N PRO A 303 -4.83 14.63 -0.10
CA PRO A 303 -5.80 15.57 -0.63
C PRO A 303 -5.65 16.94 0.05
N THR A 304 -5.97 18.01 -0.67
CA THR A 304 -6.15 19.35 -0.08
C THR A 304 -7.46 19.41 0.71
N LYS A 305 -7.62 20.41 1.59
CA LYS A 305 -8.86 20.55 2.37
C LYS A 305 -10.12 20.63 1.50
N ASP A 306 -10.05 21.31 0.36
CA ASP A 306 -11.18 21.40 -0.57
C ASP A 306 -11.50 20.05 -1.23
N GLU A 307 -10.49 19.20 -1.44
CA GLU A 307 -10.64 17.83 -1.95
C GLU A 307 -11.18 16.88 -0.88
N GLU A 308 -10.71 17.03 0.37
CA GLU A 308 -11.26 16.33 1.54
C GLU A 308 -12.75 16.67 1.74
N ASP A 309 -13.11 17.96 1.67
CA ASP A 309 -14.49 18.43 1.76
C ASP A 309 -15.35 17.90 0.58
N ALA A 310 -14.71 17.58 -0.57
CA ALA A 310 -15.34 16.93 -1.72
C ALA A 310 -15.41 15.39 -1.61
N GLY A 311 -14.88 14.81 -0.53
CA GLY A 311 -14.93 13.37 -0.25
C GLY A 311 -13.77 12.56 -0.83
N LEU A 312 -12.69 13.20 -1.25
CA LEU A 312 -11.44 12.52 -1.63
C LEU A 312 -10.58 12.35 -0.36
N ASP A 313 -10.27 11.11 0.03
CA ASP A 313 -9.34 10.82 1.12
C ASP A 313 -8.02 10.16 0.65
N ASP A 314 -7.90 9.89 -0.65
CA ASP A 314 -6.79 9.17 -1.27
C ASP A 314 -5.44 9.92 -1.24
N TRP A 315 -4.38 9.23 -0.83
CA TRP A 315 -3.01 9.70 -1.00
C TRP A 315 -2.46 9.18 -2.32
N VAL A 316 -1.47 9.87 -2.87
CA VAL A 316 -0.84 9.51 -4.14
C VAL A 316 0.66 9.38 -3.94
N SER A 317 1.25 8.29 -4.45
CA SER A 317 2.69 8.06 -4.44
C SER A 317 3.41 8.71 -5.63
N SER A 318 4.75 8.69 -5.63
CA SER A 318 5.56 9.10 -6.79
C SER A 318 5.36 8.22 -8.03
N ASP A 319 4.80 7.03 -7.89
CA ASP A 319 4.44 6.16 -8.99
C ASP A 319 3.09 6.56 -9.62
N GLY A 320 2.38 7.50 -8.98
CA GLY A 320 1.03 7.93 -9.37
C GLY A 320 -0.06 6.97 -8.91
N GLU A 321 0.30 5.95 -8.14
CA GLU A 321 -0.63 5.01 -7.54
C GLU A 321 -1.39 5.69 -6.40
N VAL A 322 -2.71 5.47 -6.38
CA VAL A 322 -3.54 5.81 -5.24
C VAL A 322 -3.22 4.84 -4.11
N VAL A 323 -2.79 5.40 -2.98
CA VAL A 323 -2.47 4.68 -1.77
C VAL A 323 -3.50 5.08 -0.73
N GLU A 324 -4.17 4.10 -0.13
CA GLU A 324 -5.20 4.40 0.87
C GLU A 324 -4.57 5.17 2.06
N PRO A 325 -5.14 6.33 2.46
CA PRO A 325 -4.64 7.21 3.52
C PRO A 325 -4.30 6.51 4.84
N LYS A 326 -5.04 5.44 5.13
CA LYS A 326 -5.10 4.82 6.45
C LYS A 326 -4.02 3.76 6.65
N SER A 327 -3.28 3.35 5.63
CA SER A 327 -2.34 2.23 5.75
C SER A 327 -0.89 2.58 6.07
N TYR A 328 -0.47 3.84 5.87
CA TYR A 328 0.96 4.19 5.93
C TYR A 328 1.33 5.39 6.80
N VAL A 329 0.37 6.16 7.30
CA VAL A 329 0.67 7.31 8.18
C VAL A 329 0.55 6.89 9.63
N ILE A 330 1.66 6.43 10.18
CA ILE A 330 1.82 6.13 11.61
C ILE A 330 2.47 7.37 12.23
N PHE A 331 1.74 8.12 13.05
CA PHE A 331 2.31 9.23 13.81
C PHE A 331 2.99 8.70 15.08
N PRO A 332 4.33 8.79 15.22
CA PRO A 332 5.04 8.14 16.33
C PRO A 332 4.62 8.62 17.71
N ASP A 333 4.23 9.89 17.84
CA ASP A 333 3.69 10.46 19.08
C ASP A 333 2.33 9.86 19.45
N LYS A 334 1.48 9.58 18.45
CA LYS A 334 0.17 8.94 18.65
C LYS A 334 0.28 7.47 18.99
N VAL A 335 1.25 6.76 18.40
CA VAL A 335 1.57 5.38 18.79
C VAL A 335 2.02 5.33 20.25
N ALA A 336 2.86 6.27 20.68
CA ALA A 336 3.29 6.38 22.08
C ALA A 336 2.09 6.63 23.01
N ASP A 337 1.17 7.53 22.66
CA ASP A 337 -0.06 7.78 23.42
C ASP A 337 -0.90 6.52 23.60
N LEU A 338 -1.15 5.84 22.48
CA LEU A 338 -1.96 4.64 22.49
C LEU A 338 -1.29 3.51 23.27
N TRP A 339 0.02 3.37 23.16
CA TRP A 339 0.78 2.37 23.92
C TRP A 339 0.67 2.61 25.43
N ILE A 340 0.78 3.87 25.89
CA ILE A 340 0.62 4.21 27.30
C ILE A 340 -0.80 3.84 27.78
N ILE A 341 -1.82 4.23 27.03
CA ILE A 341 -3.23 3.94 27.36
C ILE A 341 -3.49 2.44 27.41
N CYS A 342 -3.06 1.69 26.39
CA CYS A 342 -3.21 0.23 26.34
C CYS A 342 -2.47 -0.47 27.50
N SER A 343 -1.29 0.02 27.87
CA SER A 343 -0.56 -0.50 29.04
C SER A 343 -1.33 -0.28 30.34
N GLN A 344 -1.97 0.88 30.51
CA GLN A 344 -2.83 1.14 31.68
C GLN A 344 -4.09 0.26 31.68
N LEU A 345 -4.68 0.00 30.51
CA LEU A 345 -5.81 -0.92 30.36
C LEU A 345 -5.43 -2.34 30.81
N VAL A 346 -4.24 -2.84 30.46
CA VAL A 346 -3.75 -4.16 30.91
C VAL A 346 -3.67 -4.22 32.44
N ILE A 347 -3.06 -3.21 33.08
CA ILE A 347 -2.93 -3.14 34.54
C ILE A 347 -4.30 -3.15 35.22
N LEU A 348 -5.23 -2.33 34.71
CA LEU A 348 -6.56 -2.19 35.27
C LEU A 348 -7.38 -3.48 35.15
N VAL A 349 -7.36 -4.11 33.98
CA VAL A 349 -8.10 -5.36 33.71
C VAL A 349 -7.53 -6.50 34.53
N SER A 350 -6.21 -6.60 34.65
CA SER A 350 -5.56 -7.56 35.54
C SER A 350 -5.97 -7.36 37.00
N ALA A 351 -5.99 -6.12 37.49
CA ALA A 351 -6.41 -5.81 38.85
C ALA A 351 -7.88 -6.17 39.11
N PHE A 352 -8.77 -5.89 38.14
CA PHE A 352 -10.20 -6.24 38.24
C PHE A 352 -10.44 -7.76 38.31
N GLN A 353 -9.68 -8.55 37.55
CA GLN A 353 -9.80 -10.01 37.54
C GLN A 353 -9.26 -10.66 38.81
N ASN A 354 -8.13 -10.14 39.31
CA ASN A 354 -7.39 -10.78 40.39
C ASN A 354 -7.83 -10.33 41.79
N ASN A 355 -8.62 -9.25 41.91
CA ASN A 355 -8.86 -8.65 43.21
C ASN A 355 -10.34 -8.36 43.50
N THR A 356 -10.87 -9.06 44.51
CA THR A 356 -12.26 -8.89 44.96
C THR A 356 -12.44 -7.72 45.93
N SER A 357 -11.36 -7.11 46.43
CA SER A 357 -11.38 -6.03 47.43
C SER A 357 -11.22 -4.61 46.87
N LEU A 358 -11.05 -4.47 45.55
CA LEU A 358 -10.94 -3.17 44.88
C LEU A 358 -12.30 -2.50 44.69
N ASP A 359 -12.28 -1.17 44.61
CA ASP A 359 -13.44 -0.39 44.20
C ASP A 359 -13.76 -0.66 42.73
N ARG A 360 -14.70 -1.58 42.50
CA ARG A 360 -15.10 -2.00 41.16
C ARG A 360 -15.79 -0.90 40.36
N GLU A 361 -16.43 0.07 41.02
CA GLU A 361 -17.05 1.20 40.33
C GLU A 361 -15.98 2.15 39.80
N GLU A 362 -14.96 2.46 40.61
CA GLU A 362 -13.86 3.31 40.17
C GLU A 362 -13.01 2.65 39.08
N LEU A 363 -12.77 1.33 39.17
CA LEU A 363 -12.10 0.57 38.10
C LEU A 363 -12.91 0.59 36.81
N GLU A 364 -14.22 0.34 36.86
CA GLU A 364 -15.09 0.39 35.69
C GLU A 364 -15.06 1.77 35.01
N LYS A 365 -15.16 2.83 35.81
CA LYS A 365 -15.12 4.21 35.32
C LYS A 365 -13.80 4.51 34.61
N LEU A 366 -12.67 4.12 35.21
CA LEU A 366 -11.35 4.29 34.62
C LEU A 366 -11.17 3.45 33.35
N TYR A 367 -11.70 2.23 33.30
CA TYR A 367 -11.71 1.43 32.09
C TYR A 367 -12.44 2.12 30.95
N LEU A 368 -13.68 2.60 31.20
CA LEU A 368 -14.49 3.29 30.20
C LEU A 368 -13.83 4.59 29.71
N GLU A 369 -13.16 5.32 30.60
CA GLU A 369 -12.37 6.51 30.25
C GLU A 369 -11.18 6.14 29.33
N LEU A 370 -10.38 5.16 29.72
CA LEU A 370 -9.20 4.73 28.96
C LEU A 370 -9.56 4.15 27.60
N ILE A 371 -10.57 3.28 27.52
CA ILE A 371 -10.99 2.67 26.26
C ILE A 371 -11.59 3.72 25.32
N ALA A 372 -12.31 4.72 25.84
CA ALA A 372 -12.81 5.84 25.04
C ALA A 372 -11.67 6.69 24.48
N GLN A 373 -10.62 6.97 25.27
CA GLN A 373 -9.43 7.69 24.79
C GLN A 373 -8.68 6.89 23.72
N ALA A 374 -8.52 5.57 23.91
CA ALA A 374 -7.91 4.69 22.91
C ALA A 374 -8.70 4.73 21.60
N GLU A 375 -10.03 4.60 21.68
CA GLU A 375 -10.90 4.64 20.50
C GLU A 375 -10.95 5.99 19.82
N GLU A 376 -10.87 7.08 20.58
CA GLU A 376 -10.76 8.43 20.02
C GLU A 376 -9.47 8.54 19.19
N LEU A 377 -8.33 8.12 19.74
CA LEU A 377 -7.05 8.11 19.01
C LEU A 377 -7.12 7.24 17.75
N ILE A 378 -7.67 6.03 17.86
CA ILE A 378 -7.83 5.10 16.74
C ILE A 378 -8.77 5.69 15.67
N SER A 379 -9.84 6.38 16.06
CA SER A 379 -10.82 6.94 15.13
C SER A 379 -10.27 8.04 14.23
N ARG A 380 -9.24 8.78 14.71
CA ARG A 380 -8.58 9.88 13.97
C ARG A 380 -7.79 9.42 12.76
N GLY A 381 -7.48 8.12 12.64
CA GLY A 381 -6.75 7.57 11.49
C GLY A 381 -5.25 7.87 11.50
N GLU A 382 -4.70 8.31 12.64
CA GLU A 382 -3.29 8.69 12.81
C GLU A 382 -2.38 7.50 13.21
N LEU A 383 -2.91 6.28 13.19
CA LEU A 383 -2.30 5.06 13.75
C LEU A 383 -2.20 3.94 12.71
N GLY A 384 -2.06 4.30 11.42
CA GLY A 384 -2.12 3.34 10.33
C GLY A 384 -3.42 2.53 10.31
N ASN A 385 -3.33 1.27 9.88
CA ASN A 385 -4.48 0.39 9.66
C ASN A 385 -5.18 -0.06 10.95
N LEU A 386 -4.73 0.41 12.12
CA LEU A 386 -5.27 -0.02 13.39
C LEU A 386 -6.78 0.25 13.48
N LYS A 387 -7.29 1.32 12.86
CA LYS A 387 -8.73 1.61 12.81
C LYS A 387 -9.57 0.50 12.17
N GLU A 388 -9.02 -0.19 11.18
CA GLU A 388 -9.72 -1.24 10.43
C GLU A 388 -9.62 -2.60 11.11
N THR A 389 -8.50 -2.85 11.78
CA THR A 389 -8.25 -4.08 12.52
C THR A 389 -8.73 -4.02 13.98
N TYR A 390 -9.04 -2.82 14.47
CA TYR A 390 -9.45 -2.61 15.86
C TYR A 390 -10.82 -3.22 16.11
N VAL A 391 -10.86 -4.08 17.12
CA VAL A 391 -12.10 -4.59 17.69
C VAL A 391 -12.04 -4.29 19.17
N ARG A 392 -13.05 -3.57 19.69
CA ARG A 392 -13.15 -3.29 21.13
C ARG A 392 -13.02 -4.61 21.91
N PRO A 393 -12.07 -4.71 22.87
CA PRO A 393 -11.86 -5.91 23.67
C PRO A 393 -13.14 -6.38 24.37
N PHE A 394 -13.81 -5.50 25.10
CA PHE A 394 -15.14 -5.75 25.68
C PHE A 394 -15.86 -4.47 26.07
N THR A 395 -17.16 -4.54 26.30
CA THR A 395 -18.01 -3.37 26.52
C THR A 395 -17.81 -2.72 27.88
N SER A 396 -17.65 -3.53 28.94
CA SER A 396 -17.37 -3.12 30.32
C SER A 396 -16.53 -4.20 31.03
N LEU A 397 -15.93 -3.87 32.17
CA LEU A 397 -15.25 -4.88 33.00
C LEU A 397 -16.25 -5.93 33.51
N TYR A 398 -17.49 -5.53 33.77
CA TYR A 398 -18.55 -6.44 34.22
C TYR A 398 -18.97 -7.47 33.17
N THR A 399 -18.89 -7.13 31.87
CA THR A 399 -19.21 -8.08 30.78
C THR A 399 -17.98 -8.78 30.23
N ALA A 400 -16.77 -8.37 30.65
CA ALA A 400 -15.51 -8.81 30.07
C ALA A 400 -15.35 -10.34 30.02
N ASP A 401 -15.66 -11.05 31.12
CA ASP A 401 -15.54 -12.51 31.17
C ASP A 401 -16.50 -13.23 30.21
N LEU A 402 -17.72 -12.71 30.08
CA LEU A 402 -18.70 -13.26 29.14
C LEU A 402 -18.25 -13.03 27.69
N GLU A 403 -17.76 -11.82 27.40
CA GLU A 403 -17.28 -11.45 26.07
C GLU A 403 -16.00 -12.17 25.66
N ALA A 404 -15.09 -12.44 26.60
CA ALA A 404 -13.92 -13.28 26.35
C ALA A 404 -14.33 -14.70 25.92
N ARG A 405 -15.30 -15.29 26.63
CA ARG A 405 -15.82 -16.63 26.31
C ARG A 405 -16.53 -16.67 24.95
N THR A 406 -17.33 -15.65 24.62
CA THR A 406 -18.02 -15.61 23.32
C THR A 406 -17.05 -15.42 22.16
N LYS A 407 -15.93 -14.72 22.38
CA LYS A 407 -14.84 -14.56 21.40
C LYS A 407 -13.87 -15.75 21.35
N GLY A 408 -14.07 -16.78 22.18
CA GLY A 408 -13.24 -17.99 22.20
C GLY A 408 -11.86 -17.79 22.85
N VAL A 409 -11.73 -16.78 23.70
CA VAL A 409 -10.48 -16.40 24.37
C VAL A 409 -10.52 -16.80 25.85
N SER A 410 -9.37 -17.20 26.43
CA SER A 410 -9.27 -17.71 27.80
C SER A 410 -9.60 -16.69 28.87
N SER A 411 -9.28 -15.41 28.65
CA SER A 411 -9.52 -14.35 29.63
C SER A 411 -9.73 -12.97 28.99
N PRO A 412 -10.43 -12.04 29.68
CA PRO A 412 -10.41 -10.61 29.37
C PRO A 412 -9.01 -10.03 29.11
N LEU A 413 -8.02 -10.44 29.90
CA LEU A 413 -6.65 -9.95 29.77
C LEU A 413 -6.07 -10.25 28.38
N ASP A 414 -6.33 -11.44 27.85
CA ASP A 414 -5.84 -11.85 26.52
C ASP A 414 -6.42 -10.97 25.40
N LEU A 415 -7.67 -10.51 25.54
CA LEU A 415 -8.30 -9.60 24.56
C LEU A 415 -7.62 -8.23 24.55
N ILE A 416 -7.30 -7.68 25.73
CA ILE A 416 -6.60 -6.40 25.86
C ILE A 416 -5.13 -6.54 25.44
N SER A 417 -4.51 -7.68 25.75
CA SER A 417 -3.14 -7.99 25.35
C SER A 417 -3.02 -8.10 23.82
N THR A 418 -4.05 -8.64 23.16
CA THR A 418 -4.13 -8.64 21.68
C THR A 418 -4.12 -7.23 21.11
N LEU A 419 -4.86 -6.30 21.72
CA LEU A 419 -4.83 -4.88 21.32
C LEU A 419 -3.43 -4.28 21.55
N LEU A 420 -2.82 -4.52 22.71
CA LEU A 420 -1.47 -4.03 23.00
C LEU A 420 -0.43 -4.57 22.01
N LEU A 421 -0.52 -5.85 21.62
CA LEU A 421 0.36 -6.45 20.60
C LEU A 421 0.21 -5.79 19.24
N GLN A 422 -1.02 -5.42 18.84
CA GLN A 422 -1.24 -4.63 17.61
C GLN A 422 -0.55 -3.26 17.69
N VAL A 423 -0.56 -2.63 18.86
CA VAL A 423 0.14 -1.34 19.08
C VAL A 423 1.66 -1.51 19.09
N ILE A 424 2.18 -2.58 19.70
CA ILE A 424 3.62 -2.91 19.69
C ILE A 424 4.11 -3.14 18.26
N ALA A 425 3.30 -3.77 17.41
CA ALA A 425 3.64 -3.97 16.00
C ALA A 425 3.83 -2.64 15.22
N LEU A 426 3.29 -1.52 15.73
CA LEU A 426 3.51 -0.17 15.18
C LEU A 426 4.86 0.45 15.62
N GLN A 427 5.67 -0.28 16.38
CA GLN A 427 7.01 0.12 16.85
C GLN A 427 7.03 1.48 17.59
N PRO A 428 6.43 1.58 18.79
CA PRO A 428 6.45 2.81 19.57
C PRO A 428 7.88 3.29 19.84
N ASN A 429 8.17 4.56 19.56
CA ASN A 429 9.50 5.11 19.75
C ASN A 429 9.82 5.30 21.26
N PRO A 430 10.89 4.68 21.79
CA PRO A 430 11.23 4.75 23.22
C PRO A 430 11.50 6.16 23.74
N THR A 431 12.11 7.04 22.93
CA THR A 431 12.43 8.42 23.33
C THR A 431 11.16 9.27 23.48
N LEU A 432 10.19 9.06 22.58
CA LEU A 432 8.89 9.71 22.66
C LEU A 432 8.05 9.18 23.82
N LEU A 433 8.12 7.87 24.12
CA LEU A 433 7.43 7.27 25.26
C LEU A 433 7.78 7.98 26.57
N SER A 434 9.07 8.22 26.85
CA SER A 434 9.48 8.91 28.08
C SER A 434 8.85 10.31 28.19
N SER A 435 8.87 11.09 27.10
CA SER A 435 8.26 12.43 27.09
C SER A 435 6.74 12.39 27.23
N ARG A 436 6.06 11.42 26.63
CA ARG A 436 4.60 11.29 26.68
C ARG A 436 4.14 10.73 28.03
N MET A 437 4.92 9.86 28.67
CA MET A 437 4.63 9.35 30.02
C MET A 437 4.53 10.48 31.05
N ASP A 438 5.33 11.54 30.92
CA ASP A 438 5.22 12.73 31.77
C ASP A 438 3.89 13.47 31.58
N GLU A 439 3.39 13.57 30.34
CA GLU A 439 2.09 14.18 30.06
C GLU A 439 0.92 13.33 30.61
N TYR A 440 1.06 12.00 30.57
CA TYR A 440 0.09 11.04 31.10
C TYR A 440 0.26 10.72 32.58
N LYS A 441 1.21 11.35 33.28
CA LYS A 441 1.54 11.07 34.69
C LYS A 441 0.32 11.08 35.61
N GLY A 442 -0.57 12.06 35.46
CA GLY A 442 -1.79 12.15 36.26
C GLY A 442 -2.76 10.98 36.04
N LEU A 443 -2.85 10.47 34.82
CA LEU A 443 -3.65 9.28 34.50
C LEU A 443 -3.01 8.01 35.07
N ILE A 444 -1.69 7.86 34.91
CA ILE A 444 -0.91 6.74 35.45
C ILE A 444 -1.04 6.68 36.97
N GLU A 445 -0.94 7.82 37.66
CA GLU A 445 -1.12 7.90 39.11
C GLU A 445 -2.54 7.50 39.56
N ARG A 446 -3.57 7.89 38.80
CA ARG A 446 -4.97 7.48 39.07
C ARG A 446 -5.16 5.98 38.91
N VAL A 447 -4.70 5.40 37.80
CA VAL A 447 -4.78 3.95 37.56
C VAL A 447 -4.00 3.20 38.63
N THR A 448 -2.79 3.66 38.95
CA THR A 448 -1.97 3.08 40.03
C THR A 448 -2.69 3.16 41.38
N SER A 449 -3.35 4.28 41.70
CA SER A 449 -4.09 4.43 42.96
C SER A 449 -5.33 3.56 43.02
N ALA A 450 -6.08 3.42 41.92
CA ALA A 450 -7.31 2.63 41.86
C ALA A 450 -7.04 1.12 41.83
N THR A 451 -5.89 0.71 41.32
CA THR A 451 -5.44 -0.69 41.30
C THR A 451 -4.63 -1.09 42.54
N ARG A 452 -4.22 -0.11 43.36
CA ARG A 452 -3.70 -0.33 44.72
C ARG A 452 -4.85 -0.77 45.62
N THR A 453 -4.69 -1.96 46.18
CA THR A 453 -5.69 -2.66 46.98
C THR A 453 -6.20 -1.81 48.16
N ILE A 454 -7.53 -1.62 48.27
CA ILE A 454 -8.20 -1.46 49.57
C ILE A 454 -8.33 -2.88 50.18
N SER A 455 -7.19 -3.57 50.32
CA SER A 455 -7.05 -4.60 51.33
C SER A 455 -6.41 -3.89 52.49
N GLY A 456 -7.19 -3.67 53.56
CA GLY A 456 -6.62 -3.23 54.82
C GLY A 456 -5.40 -4.10 55.16
N ASN A 457 -4.31 -3.44 55.54
CA ASN A 457 -3.10 -4.05 56.08
C ASN A 457 -2.55 -5.27 55.31
N GLY A 458 -1.54 -5.05 54.47
CA GLY A 458 -0.44 -6.03 54.39
C GLY A 458 0.23 -6.32 53.06
N THR A 459 0.63 -5.32 52.25
CA THR A 459 1.76 -5.50 51.29
C THR A 459 2.67 -4.28 51.15
N ALA A 460 2.43 -3.19 51.87
CA ALA A 460 3.55 -2.36 52.30
C ALA A 460 4.24 -3.13 53.43
N VAL A 461 5.08 -4.11 53.07
CA VAL A 461 6.09 -4.57 54.03
C VAL A 461 6.93 -3.33 54.28
N ASP A 462 6.76 -2.74 55.46
CA ASP A 462 7.68 -1.73 55.93
C ASP A 462 9.02 -2.44 56.11
N TYR A 463 9.84 -2.39 55.06
CA TYR A 463 11.13 -3.03 55.03
C TYR A 463 12.09 -2.41 56.06
N GLU A 464 11.78 -1.25 56.65
CA GLU A 464 12.53 -0.72 57.80
C GLU A 464 12.07 -1.32 59.13
N ALA A 465 10.80 -1.75 59.24
CA ALA A 465 10.24 -2.31 60.47
C ALA A 465 10.59 -3.80 60.72
N VAL A 466 11.05 -4.52 59.69
CA VAL A 466 11.47 -5.93 59.81
C VAL A 466 12.94 -6.04 60.27
N THR A 467 13.30 -7.12 60.97
CA THR A 467 14.69 -7.32 61.40
C THR A 467 15.62 -7.56 60.20
N PHE A 468 16.93 -7.40 60.41
CA PHE A 468 17.93 -7.70 59.37
C PHE A 468 17.79 -9.13 58.85
N GLU A 469 17.62 -10.10 59.75
CA GLU A 469 17.47 -11.52 59.41
C GLU A 469 16.18 -11.79 58.61
N GLN A 470 15.09 -11.09 58.94
CA GLN A 470 13.83 -11.18 58.20
C GLN A 470 13.95 -10.58 56.79
N ALA A 471 14.57 -9.40 56.67
CA ALA A 471 14.85 -8.79 55.37
C ALA A 471 15.77 -9.64 54.51
N LEU A 472 16.81 -10.23 55.11
CA LEU A 472 17.75 -11.13 54.42
C LEU A 472 17.06 -12.40 53.93
N PHE A 473 16.17 -12.96 54.75
CA PHE A 473 15.35 -14.11 54.36
C PHE A 473 14.39 -13.77 53.21
N MET A 474 13.72 -12.60 53.26
CA MET A 474 12.86 -12.14 52.16
C MET A 474 13.65 -11.90 50.88
N LEU A 475 14.83 -11.26 50.96
CA LEU A 475 15.71 -11.03 49.82
C LEU A 475 16.15 -12.36 49.18
N LYS A 476 16.50 -13.36 50.00
CA LYS A 476 16.80 -14.71 49.53
C LYS A 476 15.63 -15.35 48.79
N VAL A 477 14.42 -15.23 49.31
CA VAL A 477 13.21 -15.76 48.67
C VAL A 477 12.97 -15.06 47.33
N PHE A 478 12.96 -13.72 47.31
CA PHE A 478 12.79 -12.94 46.08
C PHE A 478 13.83 -13.28 45.01
N MET A 479 15.09 -13.44 45.40
CA MET A 479 16.15 -13.86 44.49
C MET A 479 15.90 -15.24 43.87
N GLY A 480 15.37 -16.19 44.64
CA GLY A 480 15.00 -17.49 44.12
C GLY A 480 13.91 -17.40 43.04
N HIS A 481 12.91 -16.54 43.25
CA HIS A 481 11.86 -16.32 42.26
C HIS A 481 12.34 -15.54 41.05
N LEU A 482 13.19 -14.52 41.25
CA LEU A 482 13.82 -13.77 40.16
C LEU A 482 14.62 -14.70 39.24
N TYR A 483 15.42 -15.59 39.83
CA TYR A 483 16.16 -16.60 39.08
C TYR A 483 15.22 -17.51 38.28
N GLN A 484 14.13 -18.00 38.89
CA GLN A 484 13.17 -18.87 38.19
C GLN A 484 12.50 -18.18 37.00
N ILE A 485 12.17 -16.90 37.15
CA ILE A 485 11.57 -16.10 36.07
C ILE A 485 12.57 -15.92 34.93
N LEU A 486 13.78 -15.46 35.23
CA LEU A 486 14.81 -15.21 34.21
C LEU A 486 15.27 -16.51 33.54
N GLU A 487 15.35 -17.61 34.29
CA GLU A 487 15.61 -18.93 33.71
C GLU A 487 14.47 -19.35 32.77
N ALA A 488 13.21 -19.16 33.17
CA ALA A 488 12.07 -19.54 32.35
C ALA A 488 11.98 -18.73 31.06
N SER A 489 12.25 -17.43 31.12
CA SER A 489 12.25 -16.56 29.94
C SER A 489 13.40 -16.90 29.00
N SER A 490 14.60 -17.07 29.54
CA SER A 490 15.85 -17.00 28.79
C SER A 490 16.47 -18.37 28.47
N THR A 491 15.83 -19.49 28.86
CA THR A 491 16.35 -20.83 28.52
C THR A 491 15.53 -21.54 27.45
N GLY A 492 16.19 -22.08 26.42
CA GLY A 492 15.60 -22.93 25.38
C GLY A 492 15.37 -22.21 24.05
N TYR A 493 15.29 -22.99 22.96
CA TYR A 493 15.35 -22.52 21.55
C TYR A 493 14.17 -21.66 21.05
N ILE A 494 13.25 -21.22 21.92
CA ILE A 494 12.09 -20.40 21.54
C ILE A 494 11.90 -19.27 22.54
N MET A 495 11.99 -18.03 22.09
CA MET A 495 11.62 -16.87 22.91
C MET A 495 10.09 -16.69 22.90
N MET A 496 9.49 -16.46 24.06
CA MET A 496 8.05 -16.30 24.22
C MET A 496 7.76 -15.18 25.22
N ALA A 497 6.98 -14.18 24.80
CA ALA A 497 6.53 -13.10 25.69
C ALA A 497 5.43 -13.60 26.65
N ASP A 498 5.43 -13.13 27.89
CA ASP A 498 4.41 -13.43 28.90
C ASP A 498 4.23 -12.25 29.86
N ASP A 499 3.12 -11.51 29.69
CA ASP A 499 2.86 -10.27 30.41
C ASP A 499 2.72 -10.48 31.92
N ARG A 500 2.16 -11.62 32.31
CA ARG A 500 2.01 -11.98 33.73
C ARG A 500 3.38 -12.22 34.34
N MET A 501 4.26 -12.91 33.61
CA MET A 501 5.63 -13.15 34.06
C MET A 501 6.45 -11.86 34.13
N ASN A 502 6.31 -10.96 33.15
CA ASN A 502 6.97 -9.66 33.14
C ASN A 502 6.51 -8.76 34.31
N ALA A 503 5.21 -8.73 34.61
CA ALA A 503 4.69 -8.00 35.76
C ALA A 503 5.30 -8.51 37.08
N LYS A 504 5.42 -9.84 37.25
CA LYS A 504 6.06 -10.43 38.44
C LYS A 504 7.55 -10.10 38.52
N TYR A 505 8.26 -10.12 37.39
CA TYR A 505 9.67 -9.70 37.31
C TYR A 505 9.86 -8.30 37.87
N ILE A 506 9.12 -7.32 37.36
CA ILE A 506 9.25 -5.90 37.77
C ILE A 506 8.96 -5.74 39.27
N LEU A 507 7.88 -6.37 39.77
CA LEU A 507 7.50 -6.26 41.18
C LEU A 507 8.53 -6.91 42.12
N ILE A 508 9.14 -8.02 41.72
CA ILE A 508 10.20 -8.68 42.50
C ILE A 508 11.46 -7.80 42.54
N VAL A 509 11.89 -7.27 41.38
CA VAL A 509 13.06 -6.39 41.30
C VAL A 509 12.87 -5.14 42.17
N ASP A 510 11.73 -4.45 42.05
CA ASP A 510 11.39 -3.29 42.88
C ASP A 510 11.37 -3.62 44.39
N SER A 511 10.82 -4.77 44.76
CA SER A 511 10.79 -5.22 46.16
C SER A 511 12.20 -5.47 46.71
N MET A 512 13.08 -6.05 45.89
CA MET A 512 14.47 -6.27 46.28
C MET A 512 15.26 -4.97 46.39
N GLU A 513 15.08 -4.05 45.45
CA GLU A 513 15.75 -2.73 45.50
C GLU A 513 15.38 -1.98 46.78
N LYS A 514 14.09 -2.00 47.17
CA LYS A 514 13.63 -1.44 48.45
C LYS A 514 14.25 -2.11 49.68
N ILE A 515 14.43 -3.44 49.67
CA ILE A 515 15.15 -4.12 50.77
C ILE A 515 16.62 -3.68 50.81
N LEU A 516 17.26 -3.58 49.65
CA LEU A 516 18.67 -3.22 49.52
C LEU A 516 18.95 -1.74 49.84
N GLU A 517 17.94 -0.87 49.86
CA GLU A 517 18.07 0.51 50.32
C GLU A 517 18.33 0.65 51.82
N ARG A 518 18.09 -0.41 52.60
CA ARG A 518 18.38 -0.40 54.04
C ARG A 518 19.88 -0.22 54.30
N LYS A 519 20.21 0.51 55.37
CA LYS A 519 21.59 0.85 55.77
C LYS A 519 22.47 -0.36 56.10
N ASP A 520 21.86 -1.49 56.45
CA ASP A 520 22.53 -2.74 56.78
C ASP A 520 22.81 -3.63 55.55
N PHE A 521 22.38 -3.23 54.34
CA PHE A 521 22.58 -3.96 53.09
C PHE A 521 23.58 -3.33 52.12
N VAL A 522 24.39 -2.35 52.54
CA VAL A 522 25.30 -1.58 51.65
C VAL A 522 26.18 -2.48 50.75
N GLU A 523 26.84 -3.50 51.33
CA GLU A 523 27.68 -4.43 50.54
C GLU A 523 26.87 -5.22 49.50
N LEU A 524 25.67 -5.67 49.88
CA LEU A 524 24.79 -6.41 48.98
C LEU A 524 24.19 -5.50 47.90
N LYS A 525 23.91 -4.23 48.23
CA LYS A 525 23.41 -3.22 47.28
C LYS A 525 24.45 -2.94 46.20
N GLU A 526 25.70 -2.70 46.59
CA GLU A 526 26.79 -2.47 45.62
C GLU A 526 26.94 -3.65 44.66
N LYS A 527 26.95 -4.88 45.20
CA LYS A 527 27.01 -6.10 44.36
C LYS A 527 25.81 -6.22 43.44
N PHE A 528 24.59 -6.01 43.93
CA PHE A 528 23.38 -6.11 43.11
C PHE A 528 23.36 -5.08 41.96
N GLN A 529 23.86 -3.86 42.21
CA GLN A 529 23.92 -2.80 41.20
C GLN A 529 24.95 -3.07 40.09
N THR A 530 25.98 -3.87 40.37
CA THR A 530 26.96 -4.27 39.33
C THR A 530 26.44 -5.34 38.38
N ILE A 531 25.34 -6.01 38.72
CA ILE A 531 24.72 -7.02 37.86
C ILE A 531 23.87 -6.30 36.82
N TRP A 532 24.26 -6.40 35.56
CA TRP A 532 23.39 -5.99 34.47
C TRP A 532 22.11 -6.85 34.51
N LYS A 533 20.96 -6.19 34.46
CA LYS A 533 19.65 -6.84 34.48
C LYS A 533 18.71 -6.06 33.55
N PRO A 534 17.81 -6.73 32.82
CA PRO A 534 16.90 -6.03 31.93
C PRO A 534 15.90 -5.18 32.73
N GLU A 535 15.49 -4.03 32.20
CA GLU A 535 14.47 -3.19 32.86
C GLU A 535 13.10 -3.91 32.91
N ASN A 536 12.83 -4.71 31.89
CA ASN A 536 11.68 -5.60 31.78
C ASN A 536 12.04 -6.77 30.85
N LEU A 537 11.24 -7.83 30.82
CA LEU A 537 11.53 -9.03 30.02
C LEU A 537 11.39 -8.83 28.49
N TYR A 538 11.04 -7.63 28.02
CA TYR A 538 10.75 -7.33 26.60
C TYR A 538 11.75 -6.40 25.92
N SER A 539 12.38 -5.48 26.68
CA SER A 539 13.20 -4.40 26.12
C SER A 539 14.39 -4.88 25.31
N SER A 540 14.80 -6.14 25.47
CA SER A 540 15.97 -6.69 24.78
C SER A 540 16.02 -8.21 24.83
N MET A 541 14.96 -8.89 24.36
CA MET A 541 14.88 -10.37 24.40
C MET A 541 16.16 -11.08 23.91
N ASP A 542 16.73 -10.63 22.79
CA ASP A 542 17.97 -11.20 22.24
C ASP A 542 19.19 -10.92 23.14
N GLU A 543 19.29 -9.70 23.70
CA GLU A 543 20.37 -9.37 24.63
C GLU A 543 20.22 -10.13 25.95
N VAL A 544 19.00 -10.40 26.40
CA VAL A 544 18.72 -11.16 27.63
C VAL A 544 19.12 -12.62 27.44
N ASP A 545 18.85 -13.22 26.28
CA ASP A 545 19.29 -14.60 25.98
C ASP A 545 20.82 -14.69 25.92
N VAL A 546 21.46 -13.78 25.18
CA VAL A 546 22.93 -13.68 25.09
C VAL A 546 23.55 -13.40 26.46
N TRP A 547 22.95 -12.51 27.25
CA TRP A 547 23.44 -12.21 28.59
C TRP A 547 23.31 -13.41 29.53
N TRP A 548 22.17 -14.08 29.52
CA TRP A 548 21.87 -15.22 30.37
C TRP A 548 22.82 -16.41 30.09
N SER A 549 23.06 -16.69 28.81
CA SER A 549 23.85 -17.84 28.34
C SER A 549 25.35 -17.55 28.20
N ASP A 550 25.72 -16.50 27.46
CA ASP A 550 27.08 -16.28 26.95
C ASP A 550 27.83 -15.15 27.67
N ALA A 551 27.13 -14.11 28.14
CA ALA A 551 27.75 -12.96 28.80
C ALA A 551 27.86 -13.09 30.34
N GLY A 552 27.61 -14.28 30.89
CA GLY A 552 27.83 -14.58 32.31
C GLY A 552 26.73 -14.08 33.25
N GLY A 553 25.52 -13.82 32.76
CA GLY A 553 24.37 -13.41 33.57
C GLY A 553 23.99 -14.44 34.64
N GLN A 554 23.95 -15.73 34.28
CA GLN A 554 23.70 -16.81 35.25
C GLN A 554 24.78 -16.85 36.33
N SER A 555 26.06 -16.69 35.95
CA SER A 555 27.17 -16.66 36.91
C SER A 555 27.05 -15.47 37.86
N SER A 556 26.77 -14.28 37.32
CA SER A 556 26.67 -13.04 38.10
C SER A 556 25.53 -13.09 39.13
N LEU A 557 24.39 -13.65 38.75
CA LEU A 557 23.27 -13.89 39.67
C LEU A 557 23.61 -14.94 40.74
N MET A 558 24.29 -16.02 40.36
CA MET A 558 24.72 -17.05 41.30
C MET A 558 25.77 -16.54 42.30
N ASP A 559 26.66 -15.66 41.87
CA ASP A 559 27.62 -14.98 42.75
C ASP A 559 26.92 -14.08 43.77
N PHE A 560 25.84 -13.41 43.35
CA PHE A 560 25.02 -12.62 44.25
C PHE A 560 24.21 -13.47 45.22
N ILE A 561 23.60 -14.57 44.74
CA ILE A 561 22.96 -15.57 45.61
C ILE A 561 23.97 -16.10 46.62
N GLY A 562 25.21 -16.41 46.20
CA GLY A 562 26.28 -16.83 47.09
C GLY A 562 26.64 -15.79 48.15
N SER A 563 26.58 -14.50 47.80
CA SER A 563 26.75 -13.41 48.77
C SER A 563 25.61 -13.36 49.78
N ILE A 564 24.35 -13.54 49.36
CA ILE A 564 23.19 -13.62 50.26
C ILE A 564 23.30 -14.85 51.17
N GLU A 565 23.62 -16.03 50.62
CA GLU A 565 23.81 -17.27 51.38
C GLU A 565 24.89 -17.12 52.44
N THR A 566 26.01 -16.45 52.11
CA THR A 566 27.09 -16.19 53.07
C THR A 566 26.59 -15.37 54.26
N HIS A 567 25.77 -14.34 54.01
CA HIS A 567 25.17 -13.55 55.08
C HIS A 567 24.15 -14.39 55.87
N TRP A 568 23.33 -15.20 55.19
CA TRP A 568 22.29 -16.00 55.81
C TRP A 568 22.86 -17.14 56.68
N VAL A 569 23.98 -17.74 56.29
CA VAL A 569 24.74 -18.69 57.11
C VAL A 569 25.32 -18.02 58.35
N LYS A 570 25.89 -16.80 58.21
CA LYS A 570 26.43 -16.03 59.34
C LYS A 570 25.35 -15.64 60.35
N THR A 571 24.10 -15.45 59.92
CA THR A 571 22.95 -15.15 60.80
C THR A 571 22.25 -16.42 61.34
N GLY A 572 22.83 -17.60 61.14
CA GLY A 572 22.31 -18.85 61.70
C GLY A 572 21.15 -19.48 60.93
N GLN A 573 20.97 -19.13 59.65
CA GLN A 573 20.00 -19.76 58.73
C GLN A 573 18.55 -19.72 59.22
N GLN A 574 18.18 -18.65 59.91
CA GLN A 574 16.83 -18.48 60.43
C GLN A 574 15.83 -18.34 59.27
N MET A 575 14.69 -19.03 59.39
CA MET A 575 13.55 -18.92 58.48
C MET A 575 12.43 -18.17 59.18
N PHE A 576 11.74 -17.30 58.45
CA PHE A 576 10.66 -16.50 59.00
C PHE A 576 9.36 -16.77 58.23
N PRO A 577 8.20 -16.76 58.91
CA PRO A 577 6.93 -16.77 58.20
C PRO A 577 6.82 -15.49 57.37
N LEU A 578 6.58 -15.64 56.07
CA LEU A 578 6.32 -14.51 55.19
C LEU A 578 4.88 -14.00 55.42
N PRO A 579 4.62 -12.70 55.23
CA PRO A 579 3.27 -12.16 55.22
C PRO A 579 2.37 -12.94 54.25
N SER A 580 1.12 -13.20 54.61
CA SER A 580 0.20 -14.01 53.80
C SER A 580 0.03 -13.49 52.37
N GLY A 581 -0.05 -12.16 52.20
CA GLY A 581 -0.11 -11.53 50.88
C GLY A 581 1.17 -11.73 50.06
N LEU A 582 2.33 -11.80 50.71
CA LEU A 582 3.59 -12.11 50.03
C LEU A 582 3.67 -13.59 49.63
N VAL A 583 3.19 -14.51 50.47
CA VAL A 583 3.11 -15.94 50.12
C VAL A 583 2.21 -16.17 48.90
N GLU A 584 1.04 -15.52 48.88
CA GLU A 584 0.11 -15.62 47.75
C GLU A 584 0.74 -15.07 46.46
N PHE A 585 1.38 -13.90 46.53
CA PHE A 585 2.11 -13.30 45.41
C PHE A 585 3.20 -14.23 44.83
N LEU A 586 4.00 -14.87 45.70
CA LEU A 586 5.10 -15.75 45.29
C LEU A 586 4.60 -17.09 44.72
N ASN A 587 3.50 -17.62 45.27
CA ASN A 587 2.86 -18.82 44.72
C ASN A 587 2.32 -18.56 43.32
N GLU A 588 1.61 -17.44 43.14
CA GLU A 588 1.10 -17.02 41.83
C GLU A 588 2.25 -16.84 40.81
N SER A 589 3.36 -16.24 41.24
CA SER A 589 4.56 -16.14 40.40
C SER A 589 5.11 -17.50 39.98
N SER A 590 5.07 -18.51 40.86
CA SER A 590 5.55 -19.86 40.55
C SER A 590 4.63 -20.57 39.56
N ASP A 591 3.32 -20.41 39.73
CA ASP A 591 2.32 -20.99 38.83
C ASP A 591 2.44 -20.42 37.41
N ILE A 592 2.65 -19.10 37.30
CA ILE A 592 2.92 -18.43 36.02
C ILE A 592 4.18 -19.01 35.37
N VAL A 593 5.28 -19.14 36.10
CA VAL A 593 6.54 -19.71 35.58
C VAL A 593 6.35 -21.15 35.10
N LEU A 594 5.61 -21.97 35.84
CA LEU A 594 5.31 -23.35 35.47
C LEU A 594 4.45 -23.43 34.20
N GLU A 595 3.44 -22.56 34.08
CA GLU A 595 2.60 -22.47 32.89
C GLU A 595 3.43 -22.04 31.67
N HIS A 596 4.28 -21.03 31.83
CA HIS A 596 5.18 -20.54 30.81
C HIS A 596 6.11 -21.65 30.29
N LYS A 597 6.80 -22.35 31.19
CA LYS A 597 7.69 -23.49 30.84
C LYS A 597 6.91 -24.60 30.11
N ARG A 598 5.67 -24.89 30.52
CA ARG A 598 4.81 -25.89 29.85
C ARG A 598 4.44 -25.46 28.43
N ASN A 599 4.06 -24.20 28.25
CA ASN A 599 3.68 -23.66 26.95
C ASN A 599 4.89 -23.65 26.00
N LYS A 600 6.05 -23.18 26.46
CA LYS A 600 7.31 -23.23 25.72
C LYS A 600 7.68 -24.65 25.27
N ALA A 601 7.54 -25.63 26.17
CA ALA A 601 7.78 -27.04 25.85
C ALA A 601 6.78 -27.63 24.84
N LYS A 602 5.51 -27.24 24.90
CA LYS A 602 4.49 -27.65 23.91
C LYS A 602 4.80 -27.08 22.53
N THR A 603 5.11 -25.79 22.47
CA THR A 603 5.46 -25.09 21.23
C THR A 603 6.72 -25.68 20.60
N TRP A 604 7.77 -25.92 21.39
CA TRP A 604 8.99 -26.58 20.90
C TRP A 604 8.72 -27.98 20.32
N LYS A 605 7.87 -28.78 20.97
CA LYS A 605 7.48 -30.10 20.44
C LYS A 605 6.70 -30.01 19.13
N ALA A 606 5.90 -28.96 18.94
CA ALA A 606 5.20 -28.73 17.68
C ALA A 606 6.18 -28.38 16.56
N TYR A 607 7.12 -27.46 16.82
CA TYR A 607 8.18 -27.10 15.86
C TYR A 607 9.12 -28.27 15.54
N SER A 608 9.56 -29.03 16.55
CA SER A 608 10.45 -30.18 16.35
C SER A 608 9.82 -31.24 15.43
N ARG A 609 8.49 -31.45 15.50
CA ARG A 609 7.79 -32.38 14.60
C ARG A 609 7.76 -31.91 13.15
N GLN A 610 7.74 -30.60 12.90
CA GLN A 610 7.85 -30.04 11.54
C GLN A 610 9.26 -30.27 10.99
N PHE A 611 10.29 -29.96 11.77
CA PHE A 611 11.69 -30.22 11.38
C PHE A 611 11.99 -31.71 11.19
N ASP A 612 11.46 -32.60 12.03
CA ASP A 612 11.64 -34.05 11.87
C ASP A 612 10.90 -34.57 10.62
N SER A 613 9.76 -33.97 10.26
CA SER A 613 9.06 -34.32 9.01
C SER A 613 9.87 -33.90 7.77
N GLU A 614 10.52 -32.73 7.82
CA GLU A 614 11.39 -32.23 6.76
C GLU A 614 12.73 -33.00 6.67
N ALA A 615 13.35 -33.34 7.80
CA ALA A 615 14.59 -34.12 7.86
C ALA A 615 14.40 -35.60 7.44
N SER A 616 13.17 -36.12 7.49
CA SER A 616 12.84 -37.47 7.02
C SER A 616 12.80 -37.61 5.49
N GLU A 617 12.70 -36.49 4.77
CA GLU A 617 12.70 -36.46 3.30
C GLU A 617 14.12 -36.40 2.71
N ASP A 618 15.15 -36.09 3.50
CA ASP A 618 16.49 -35.73 3.00
C ASP A 618 17.60 -36.78 3.26
N LYS A 619 17.26 -38.06 3.39
CA LYS A 619 18.26 -39.16 3.36
C LYS A 619 18.27 -39.91 2.02
N PRO A 620 19.43 -40.08 1.36
CA PRO A 620 19.52 -40.91 0.17
C PRO A 620 19.37 -42.39 0.53
N LYS A 621 18.37 -43.06 -0.07
CA LYS A 621 18.16 -44.51 0.05
C LYS A 621 19.08 -45.27 -0.90
N GLU A 622 20.24 -45.72 -0.40
CA GLU A 622 21.00 -46.80 -1.04
C GLU A 622 20.40 -48.16 -0.64
N LYS A 623 20.08 -48.98 -1.66
CA LYS A 623 19.61 -50.37 -1.51
C LYS A 623 20.80 -51.32 -1.45
N VAL A 624 20.92 -52.13 -0.40
CA VAL A 624 21.70 -53.38 -0.43
C VAL A 624 20.89 -54.51 0.23
N GLU A 625 21.00 -55.69 -0.39
CA GLU A 625 20.14 -56.86 -0.29
C GLU A 625 20.56 -57.85 0.83
N LYS A 626 19.55 -58.44 1.49
CA LYS A 626 19.46 -59.61 2.40
C LYS A 626 20.73 -60.31 2.93
N GLN A 627 20.75 -60.55 4.27
CA GLN A 627 20.73 -61.87 4.94
C GLN A 627 20.78 -61.74 6.49
N GLU A 628 19.90 -62.43 7.22
CA GLU A 628 20.05 -62.70 8.68
C GLU A 628 21.05 -63.85 8.89
N PRO A 629 21.95 -63.80 9.90
CA PRO A 629 21.65 -64.52 11.15
C PRO A 629 22.29 -64.01 12.48
N GLN A 630 21.53 -64.23 13.56
CA GLN A 630 21.91 -64.70 14.92
C GLN A 630 22.63 -63.83 16.00
N VAL A 631 21.86 -63.59 17.08
CA VAL A 631 22.14 -63.81 18.53
C VAL A 631 23.31 -63.05 19.21
N GLN A 632 23.02 -62.11 20.13
CA GLN A 632 23.15 -62.31 21.59
C GLN A 632 22.60 -61.15 22.44
N LYS A 633 21.95 -61.57 23.52
CA LYS A 633 21.27 -60.80 24.57
C LYS A 633 22.27 -60.55 25.69
N VAL A 634 22.47 -59.30 26.14
CA VAL A 634 22.93 -59.03 27.51
C VAL A 634 22.12 -57.88 28.10
N VAL A 635 21.36 -58.24 29.12
CA VAL A 635 20.62 -57.38 30.06
C VAL A 635 21.60 -56.88 31.11
N HIS A 636 21.47 -55.63 31.56
CA HIS A 636 21.45 -55.32 33.00
C HIS A 636 20.53 -54.13 33.28
N GLU A 637 19.43 -54.43 33.97
CA GLU A 637 18.50 -53.49 34.60
C GLU A 637 19.16 -52.83 35.83
N HIS A 638 18.69 -51.65 36.23
CA HIS A 638 18.26 -51.44 37.61
C HIS A 638 16.99 -50.58 37.64
N ARG A 639 15.89 -51.22 38.08
CA ARG A 639 14.62 -50.63 38.51
C ARG A 639 14.80 -49.90 39.84
N HIS A 640 14.12 -48.77 40.01
CA HIS A 640 13.49 -48.44 41.28
C HIS A 640 11.98 -48.34 41.10
N HIS A 641 11.31 -48.97 42.05
CA HIS A 641 9.92 -49.35 42.07
C HIS A 641 9.20 -48.47 43.08
N PHE A 642 8.00 -47.97 42.73
CA PHE A 642 6.99 -47.60 43.72
C PHE A 642 5.64 -48.11 43.23
N GLU A 643 5.12 -49.11 43.94
CA GLU A 643 3.77 -49.67 43.80
C GLU A 643 2.80 -48.88 44.70
N ASN A 644 1.62 -48.61 44.17
CA ASN A 644 0.29 -48.94 44.73
C ASN A 644 -0.73 -47.96 44.13
N SER A 645 -1.59 -48.40 43.21
CA SER A 645 -2.82 -49.19 43.44
C SER A 645 -4.02 -48.27 43.70
N ILE A 646 -5.19 -48.69 43.18
CA ILE A 646 -6.55 -48.11 43.30
C ILE A 646 -6.86 -47.11 42.17
N GLN A 647 -7.83 -47.30 41.28
CA GLN A 647 -8.89 -48.30 41.10
C GLN A 647 -9.41 -48.22 39.66
N ASP A 648 -9.66 -49.38 39.06
CA ASP A 648 -10.52 -49.52 37.90
C ASP A 648 -11.95 -49.05 38.21
N LYS A 649 -12.55 -48.29 37.29
CA LYS A 649 -13.98 -48.34 37.03
C LYS A 649 -14.20 -48.43 35.53
N ASP A 650 -14.60 -49.63 35.13
CA ASP A 650 -15.18 -49.93 33.83
C ASP A 650 -16.62 -49.41 33.70
N LEU A 651 -17.01 -49.33 32.42
CA LEU A 651 -18.35 -49.52 31.82
C LEU A 651 -19.01 -48.30 31.13
N VAL A 652 -18.98 -48.39 29.79
CA VAL A 652 -20.16 -48.58 28.90
C VAL A 652 -20.66 -47.39 28.07
N LEU A 653 -20.39 -47.53 26.76
CA LEU A 653 -21.23 -47.36 25.57
C LEU A 653 -22.17 -46.13 25.49
N ASN A 654 -21.99 -45.34 24.42
CA ASN A 654 -23.02 -45.33 23.40
C ASN A 654 -22.51 -44.94 22.01
N VAL A 655 -22.82 -45.84 21.07
CA VAL A 655 -22.79 -45.65 19.63
C VAL A 655 -23.91 -44.69 19.26
N HIS A 656 -23.58 -43.57 18.61
CA HIS A 656 -24.47 -42.92 17.65
C HIS A 656 -23.66 -42.53 16.42
N ASP A 657 -23.85 -43.33 15.38
CA ASP A 657 -23.61 -42.95 14.00
C ASP A 657 -24.29 -41.62 13.71
N VAL A 658 -23.49 -40.65 13.23
CA VAL A 658 -23.96 -39.71 12.23
C VAL A 658 -22.89 -39.63 11.16
N HIS A 659 -23.13 -40.37 10.07
CA HIS A 659 -22.52 -40.12 8.77
C HIS A 659 -22.54 -38.63 8.45
N LYS A 660 -21.37 -38.01 8.29
CA LYS A 660 -21.25 -36.79 7.48
C LYS A 660 -20.82 -37.21 6.09
N GLU A 661 -21.77 -37.06 5.18
CA GLU A 661 -21.72 -37.31 3.75
C GLU A 661 -20.42 -36.78 3.12
N GLN A 662 -19.69 -37.67 2.45
CA GLN A 662 -18.77 -37.31 1.40
C GLN A 662 -19.61 -36.77 0.23
N LYS A 663 -19.60 -35.46 0.01
CA LYS A 663 -20.09 -34.88 -1.26
C LYS A 663 -19.17 -35.37 -2.37
N THR A 664 -19.65 -36.34 -3.14
CA THR A 664 -19.14 -36.71 -4.46
C THR A 664 -19.12 -35.46 -5.34
N GLN A 665 -17.93 -34.92 -5.61
CA GLN A 665 -17.76 -33.80 -6.54
C GLN A 665 -18.10 -34.30 -7.95
N ILE A 666 -19.17 -33.77 -8.52
CA ILE A 666 -19.51 -33.93 -9.93
C ILE A 666 -18.42 -33.19 -10.74
N PRO A 667 -17.82 -33.79 -11.79
CA PRO A 667 -16.89 -33.08 -12.67
C PRO A 667 -17.58 -31.83 -13.23
N LYS A 668 -16.98 -30.65 -13.05
CA LYS A 668 -17.53 -29.40 -13.60
C LYS A 668 -17.44 -29.35 -15.12
N PHE A 669 -16.50 -30.08 -15.72
CA PHE A 669 -16.41 -30.21 -17.18
C PHE A 669 -17.58 -31.07 -17.72
N PRO A 670 -18.35 -30.59 -18.71
CA PRO A 670 -19.61 -31.22 -19.13
C PRO A 670 -19.45 -32.56 -19.86
N TYR A 671 -18.23 -32.96 -20.21
CA TYR A 671 -17.95 -34.22 -20.90
C TYR A 671 -17.19 -35.18 -19.99
N LYS A 672 -17.57 -36.48 -20.02
CA LYS A 672 -16.82 -37.52 -19.33
C LYS A 672 -15.48 -37.73 -20.02
N ILE A 673 -14.40 -37.36 -19.35
CA ILE A 673 -13.03 -37.61 -19.81
C ILE A 673 -12.73 -39.11 -19.64
N GLN A 674 -12.21 -39.75 -20.69
CA GLN A 674 -11.85 -41.17 -20.64
C GLN A 674 -10.74 -41.41 -19.61
N SER A 675 -10.86 -42.47 -18.81
CA SER A 675 -9.85 -42.86 -17.82
C SER A 675 -8.47 -43.03 -18.49
N GLY A 676 -7.44 -42.38 -17.94
CA GLY A 676 -6.10 -42.35 -18.52
C GLY A 676 -5.83 -41.20 -19.51
N THR A 677 -6.71 -40.21 -19.59
CA THR A 677 -6.41 -38.96 -20.31
C THR A 677 -5.31 -38.19 -19.57
N ILE A 678 -4.26 -37.82 -20.29
CA ILE A 678 -3.11 -37.05 -19.81
C ILE A 678 -3.25 -35.57 -20.24
N TRP A 679 -2.61 -34.66 -19.52
CA TRP A 679 -2.72 -33.20 -19.73
C TRP A 679 -2.31 -32.74 -21.13
N GLU A 680 -1.40 -33.45 -21.78
CA GLU A 680 -0.87 -33.17 -23.11
C GLU A 680 -1.92 -33.30 -24.22
N LYS A 681 -3.06 -33.94 -23.93
CA LYS A 681 -4.19 -34.07 -24.87
C LYS A 681 -5.17 -32.89 -24.82
N PHE A 682 -5.00 -31.97 -23.88
CA PHE A 682 -5.84 -30.77 -23.77
C PHE A 682 -5.28 -29.65 -24.63
N TYR A 683 -6.19 -28.94 -25.29
CA TYR A 683 -5.92 -27.72 -26.02
C TYR A 683 -6.89 -26.64 -25.57
N ILE A 684 -6.39 -25.58 -24.93
CA ILE A 684 -7.20 -24.43 -24.50
C ILE A 684 -6.82 -23.24 -25.37
N GLN A 685 -7.81 -22.67 -26.05
CA GLN A 685 -7.64 -21.49 -26.88
C GLN A 685 -8.46 -20.35 -26.31
N PHE A 686 -7.79 -19.29 -25.88
CA PHE A 686 -8.44 -18.04 -25.49
C PHE A 686 -8.99 -17.35 -26.74
N ARG A 687 -10.30 -17.07 -26.72
CA ARG A 687 -10.99 -16.28 -27.75
C ARG A 687 -10.91 -14.78 -27.46
N ASN A 688 -10.94 -14.45 -26.19
CA ASN A 688 -10.79 -13.12 -25.62
C ASN A 688 -10.29 -13.29 -24.16
N PRO A 689 -10.06 -12.21 -23.41
CA PRO A 689 -9.55 -12.31 -22.03
C PRO A 689 -10.46 -13.04 -21.03
N GLU A 690 -11.74 -13.28 -21.35
CA GLU A 690 -12.74 -13.84 -20.42
C GLU A 690 -13.24 -15.24 -20.82
N ALA A 691 -13.02 -15.67 -22.07
CA ALA A 691 -13.61 -16.88 -22.64
C ALA A 691 -12.59 -17.74 -23.39
N VAL A 692 -12.73 -19.06 -23.23
CA VAL A 692 -11.87 -20.07 -23.85
C VAL A 692 -12.67 -21.14 -24.57
N THR A 693 -12.04 -21.73 -25.59
CA THR A 693 -12.43 -22.99 -26.19
C THR A 693 -11.48 -24.09 -25.75
N ILE A 694 -12.02 -25.12 -25.11
CA ILE A 694 -11.29 -26.31 -24.69
C ILE A 694 -11.56 -27.44 -25.68
N ARG A 695 -10.49 -28.09 -26.17
CA ARG A 695 -10.57 -29.30 -26.99
C ARG A 695 -9.86 -30.44 -26.29
N VAL A 696 -10.57 -31.56 -26.11
CA VAL A 696 -10.02 -32.79 -25.54
C VAL A 696 -10.80 -34.01 -26.05
N SER A 697 -10.10 -35.07 -26.44
CA SER A 697 -10.70 -36.36 -26.83
C SER A 697 -11.84 -36.27 -27.86
N GLY A 698 -11.73 -35.35 -28.83
CA GLY A 698 -12.74 -35.12 -29.87
C GLY A 698 -13.91 -34.23 -29.48
N HIS A 699 -13.96 -33.77 -28.23
CA HIS A 699 -14.93 -32.80 -27.75
C HIS A 699 -14.38 -31.38 -27.84
N THR A 700 -15.25 -30.43 -28.16
CA THR A 700 -14.98 -28.99 -28.13
C THR A 700 -16.00 -28.36 -27.20
N HIS A 701 -15.52 -27.58 -26.23
CA HIS A 701 -16.33 -26.92 -25.22
C HIS A 701 -15.95 -25.45 -25.11
N ASP A 702 -16.93 -24.57 -25.21
CA ASP A 702 -16.74 -23.15 -24.93
C ASP A 702 -17.17 -22.85 -23.50
N THR A 703 -16.31 -22.15 -22.77
CA THR A 703 -16.53 -21.87 -21.35
C THR A 703 -15.89 -20.54 -20.96
N SER A 704 -16.30 -19.98 -19.83
CA SER A 704 -15.78 -18.74 -19.28
C SER A 704 -14.94 -18.98 -18.03
N TYR A 705 -14.21 -17.96 -17.60
CA TYR A 705 -13.48 -17.99 -16.33
C TYR A 705 -14.39 -18.36 -15.14
N ALA A 706 -15.64 -17.87 -15.12
CA ALA A 706 -16.58 -18.11 -14.04
C ALA A 706 -17.01 -19.59 -13.96
N ASP A 707 -17.32 -20.19 -15.12
CA ASP A 707 -17.72 -21.60 -15.22
C ASP A 707 -16.58 -22.56 -14.83
N MET A 708 -15.34 -22.17 -15.14
CA MET A 708 -14.14 -22.91 -14.77
C MET A 708 -13.75 -22.75 -13.30
N GLY A 709 -14.45 -21.90 -12.54
CA GLY A 709 -14.16 -21.67 -11.12
C GLY A 709 -13.06 -20.65 -10.85
N PHE A 710 -12.77 -19.78 -11.82
CA PHE A 710 -11.81 -18.69 -11.71
C PHE A 710 -12.45 -17.31 -11.47
N ALA A 711 -13.72 -17.26 -11.08
CA ALA A 711 -14.32 -16.01 -10.60
C ALA A 711 -13.89 -15.72 -9.15
N ASP A 712 -13.49 -14.48 -8.88
CA ASP A 712 -13.29 -13.97 -7.52
C ASP A 712 -14.66 -13.89 -6.82
N GLY A 713 -14.77 -14.48 -5.63
CA GLY A 713 -16.02 -14.53 -4.87
C GLY A 713 -16.52 -13.18 -4.37
N ARG A 714 -15.68 -12.14 -4.37
CA ARG A 714 -16.04 -10.77 -3.96
C ARG A 714 -16.56 -9.95 -5.13
N THR A 715 -15.92 -10.05 -6.29
CA THR A 715 -16.17 -9.15 -7.44
C THR A 715 -16.90 -9.84 -8.59
N GLY A 716 -16.88 -11.17 -8.67
CA GLY A 716 -17.38 -11.93 -9.81
C GLY A 716 -16.48 -11.85 -11.06
N LYS A 717 -15.32 -11.17 -10.95
CA LYS A 717 -14.35 -10.96 -12.03
C LYS A 717 -13.32 -12.09 -12.08
N PRO A 718 -12.52 -12.22 -13.16
CA PRO A 718 -11.46 -13.22 -13.22
C PRO A 718 -10.43 -13.02 -12.09
N ASN A 719 -10.08 -14.10 -11.40
CA ASN A 719 -9.08 -14.06 -10.34
C ASN A 719 -7.65 -14.17 -10.89
N MET A 720 -6.65 -13.99 -10.02
CA MET A 720 -5.23 -14.03 -10.39
C MET A 720 -4.79 -15.36 -11.05
N GLN A 721 -5.47 -16.48 -10.77
CA GLN A 721 -5.18 -17.76 -11.40
C GLN A 721 -5.62 -17.79 -12.87
N TRP A 722 -6.73 -17.12 -13.21
CA TRP A 722 -7.13 -16.93 -14.61
C TRP A 722 -6.13 -16.08 -15.38
N GLY A 723 -5.69 -14.97 -14.78
CA GLY A 723 -4.67 -14.10 -15.38
C GLY A 723 -3.36 -14.86 -15.64
N LEU A 724 -2.94 -15.72 -14.70
CA LEU A 724 -1.76 -16.58 -14.90
C LEU A 724 -1.96 -17.59 -16.05
N LEU A 725 -3.15 -18.15 -16.22
CA LEU A 725 -3.46 -19.06 -17.34
C LEU A 725 -3.46 -18.34 -18.69
N LEU A 726 -4.00 -17.12 -18.76
CA LEU A 726 -3.97 -16.27 -19.94
C LEU A 726 -2.52 -15.88 -20.31
N LEU A 727 -1.71 -15.55 -19.31
CA LEU A 727 -0.30 -15.21 -19.51
C LEU A 727 0.50 -16.40 -20.07
N LEU A 728 0.28 -17.60 -19.54
CA LEU A 728 0.86 -18.83 -20.08
C LEU A 728 0.40 -19.04 -21.54
N ALA A 729 -0.85 -18.72 -21.88
CA ALA A 729 -1.34 -18.85 -23.25
C ALA A 729 -0.68 -17.87 -24.23
N LYS A 730 -0.45 -16.62 -23.82
CA LYS A 730 0.29 -15.63 -24.62
C LYS A 730 1.75 -16.04 -24.87
N ASN A 731 2.36 -16.75 -23.91
CA ASN A 731 3.74 -17.25 -24.02
C ASN A 731 3.84 -18.71 -24.51
N GLY A 732 2.80 -19.23 -25.17
CA GLY A 732 2.84 -20.58 -25.76
C GLY A 732 2.96 -21.73 -24.76
N GLY A 733 2.61 -21.51 -23.49
CA GLY A 733 2.58 -22.50 -22.42
C GLY A 733 3.80 -22.54 -21.50
N SER A 734 4.77 -21.63 -21.66
CA SER A 734 5.99 -21.57 -20.85
C SER A 734 6.31 -20.15 -20.39
N LEU A 735 6.86 -20.02 -19.17
CA LEU A 735 7.44 -18.80 -18.63
C LEU A 735 8.87 -19.12 -18.16
N THR A 736 9.88 -18.44 -18.69
CA THR A 736 11.30 -18.72 -18.38
C THR A 736 11.83 -17.91 -17.18
N THR A 737 12.85 -18.43 -16.51
CA THR A 737 13.52 -17.94 -15.28
C THR A 737 14.44 -16.73 -15.45
N GLY A 738 14.66 -16.25 -16.69
CA GLY A 738 15.47 -15.05 -16.96
C GLY A 738 14.81 -13.72 -16.58
N ASP A 739 13.64 -13.78 -15.95
CA ASP A 739 12.79 -12.67 -15.57
C ASP A 739 12.90 -12.46 -14.05
N PRO A 740 13.12 -11.23 -13.52
CA PRO A 740 13.12 -10.94 -12.07
C PRO A 740 11.85 -11.40 -11.32
N LYS A 741 10.83 -11.82 -12.07
CA LYS A 741 9.53 -12.31 -11.64
C LYS A 741 9.39 -13.84 -11.56
N ALA A 742 10.46 -14.65 -11.63
CA ALA A 742 10.44 -16.04 -11.15
C ALA A 742 10.46 -16.13 -9.59
N ASN A 743 9.72 -15.23 -8.95
CA ASN A 743 9.77 -14.89 -7.54
C ASN A 743 8.72 -15.68 -6.75
N ASP A 744 8.94 -15.93 -5.46
CA ASP A 744 8.09 -16.74 -4.57
C ASP A 744 6.59 -16.36 -4.59
N LYS A 745 6.28 -15.12 -5.01
CA LYS A 745 4.94 -14.56 -5.23
C LYS A 745 4.03 -15.43 -6.11
N TYR A 746 4.55 -16.10 -7.14
CA TYR A 746 3.72 -16.90 -8.07
C TYR A 746 3.60 -18.38 -7.70
N LYS A 747 4.38 -18.90 -6.75
CA LYS A 747 4.32 -20.32 -6.32
C LYS A 747 2.93 -20.68 -5.79
N LYS A 748 2.36 -19.80 -4.95
CA LYS A 748 1.01 -19.97 -4.40
C LYS A 748 -0.08 -19.87 -5.48
N HIS A 749 0.09 -18.97 -6.45
CA HIS A 749 -0.86 -18.85 -7.57
C HIS A 749 -0.79 -20.03 -8.54
N LYS A 750 0.41 -20.58 -8.82
CA LYS A 750 0.58 -21.82 -9.59
C LYS A 750 -0.08 -23.00 -8.88
N GLN A 751 0.10 -23.13 -7.57
CA GLN A 751 -0.55 -24.20 -6.79
C GLN A 751 -2.07 -24.12 -6.90
N LEU A 752 -2.64 -22.94 -6.65
CA LEU A 752 -4.10 -22.73 -6.75
C LEU A 752 -4.62 -22.93 -8.18
N LEU A 753 -3.87 -22.50 -9.21
CA LEU A 753 -4.22 -22.76 -10.61
C LEU A 753 -4.22 -24.26 -10.91
N SER A 754 -3.21 -25.00 -10.45
CA SER A 754 -3.16 -26.45 -10.56
C SER A 754 -4.38 -27.10 -9.92
N ASP A 755 -4.72 -26.73 -8.68
CA ASP A 755 -5.83 -27.34 -7.94
C ASP A 755 -7.19 -27.04 -8.60
N THR A 756 -7.40 -25.83 -9.13
CA THR A 756 -8.61 -25.49 -9.87
C THR A 756 -8.73 -26.28 -11.17
N LEU A 757 -7.65 -26.43 -11.94
CA LEU A 757 -7.65 -27.22 -13.17
C LEU A 757 -7.89 -28.71 -12.90
N LYS A 758 -7.23 -29.27 -11.88
CA LYS A 758 -7.46 -30.66 -11.42
C LYS A 758 -8.91 -30.90 -11.04
N GLY A 759 -9.50 -29.96 -10.28
CA GLY A 759 -10.91 -30.02 -9.89
C GLY A 759 -11.87 -29.92 -11.08
N TYR A 760 -11.61 -28.99 -12.02
CA TYR A 760 -12.46 -28.78 -13.18
C TYR A 760 -12.49 -29.99 -14.14
N PHE A 761 -11.31 -30.57 -14.42
CA PHE A 761 -11.18 -31.73 -15.32
C PHE A 761 -11.25 -33.09 -14.62
N SER A 762 -11.28 -33.12 -13.29
CA SER A 762 -11.25 -34.35 -12.49
C SER A 762 -10.05 -35.24 -12.80
N ILE A 763 -8.87 -34.63 -12.96
CA ILE A 763 -7.58 -35.30 -13.17
C ILE A 763 -6.69 -35.03 -11.94
N ASP A 764 -6.19 -36.08 -11.29
CA ASP A 764 -5.43 -35.97 -10.03
C ASP A 764 -3.94 -35.59 -10.23
N THR A 765 -3.41 -35.79 -11.44
CA THR A 765 -2.01 -35.48 -11.77
C THR A 765 -1.78 -33.97 -11.95
N ASP A 766 -0.56 -33.46 -11.67
CA ASP A 766 -0.23 -32.04 -11.83
C ASP A 766 -0.22 -31.60 -13.32
N PRO A 767 -0.95 -30.54 -13.71
CA PRO A 767 -0.94 -30.00 -15.07
C PRO A 767 0.38 -29.33 -15.48
N PHE A 768 1.32 -29.10 -14.56
CA PHE A 768 2.64 -28.55 -14.85
C PHE A 768 3.72 -29.63 -14.90
N LYS A 769 4.82 -29.36 -15.64
CA LYS A 769 6.02 -30.18 -15.57
C LYS A 769 6.72 -30.00 -14.20
N PRO A 770 7.49 -31.01 -13.74
CA PRO A 770 8.34 -30.85 -12.55
C PRO A 770 9.24 -29.64 -12.69
N TYR A 771 9.36 -28.85 -11.62
CA TYR A 771 10.19 -27.65 -11.62
C TYR A 771 11.67 -28.04 -11.50
N GLU A 772 12.46 -27.80 -12.54
CA GLU A 772 13.93 -27.85 -12.48
C GLU A 772 14.45 -26.43 -12.24
N LYS A 773 15.48 -26.28 -11.39
CA LYS A 773 15.91 -25.00 -10.78
C LYS A 773 16.21 -23.87 -11.79
N ASP A 774 16.35 -24.18 -13.07
CA ASP A 774 16.71 -23.25 -14.14
C ASP A 774 15.66 -23.07 -15.25
N ASP A 775 14.46 -23.68 -15.18
CA ASP A 775 13.54 -23.80 -16.35
C ASP A 775 12.16 -23.11 -16.24
N GLY A 776 11.82 -22.45 -15.14
CA GLY A 776 10.58 -21.67 -15.03
C GLY A 776 9.29 -22.50 -14.95
N TYR A 777 8.14 -21.94 -15.38
CA TYR A 777 6.83 -22.62 -15.33
C TYR A 777 6.40 -23.09 -16.72
N GLU A 778 6.30 -24.40 -16.92
CA GLU A 778 5.77 -24.99 -18.15
C GLU A 778 4.54 -25.86 -17.88
N ILE A 779 3.44 -25.56 -18.58
CA ILE A 779 2.20 -26.33 -18.50
C ILE A 779 2.21 -27.47 -19.53
N LYS A 780 1.75 -28.65 -19.15
CA LYS A 780 1.76 -29.86 -20.02
C LYS A 780 0.76 -29.78 -21.17
N MET A 781 -0.29 -28.98 -21.04
CA MET A 781 -1.32 -28.82 -22.06
C MET A 781 -0.96 -27.75 -23.08
N LYS A 782 -1.56 -27.81 -24.27
CA LYS A 782 -1.36 -26.77 -25.29
C LYS A 782 -2.26 -25.57 -25.00
N LEU A 783 -1.64 -24.40 -24.87
CA LEU A 783 -2.36 -23.12 -24.74
C LEU A 783 -2.13 -22.26 -25.99
N ALA A 784 -3.16 -21.55 -26.41
CA ALA A 784 -3.08 -20.58 -27.50
C ALA A 784 -3.97 -19.37 -27.20
N TYR A 785 -3.58 -18.22 -27.74
CA TYR A 785 -4.36 -16.99 -27.68
C TYR A 785 -4.62 -16.53 -29.12
N SER A 786 -5.89 -16.32 -29.50
CA SER A 786 -6.23 -15.89 -30.87
C SER A 786 -6.34 -14.37 -30.95
N GLU A 787 -5.31 -13.70 -31.46
CA GLU A 787 -5.43 -12.35 -32.03
C GLU A 787 -5.09 -12.43 -33.52
N GLU A 788 -6.02 -11.99 -34.37
CA GLU A 788 -5.64 -11.49 -35.68
C GLU A 788 -4.96 -10.14 -35.45
N VAL A 789 -3.65 -10.06 -35.67
CA VAL A 789 -2.89 -9.01 -36.41
C VAL A 789 -1.39 -9.05 -36.05
N ASP A 790 -0.59 -8.94 -37.11
CA ASP A 790 0.81 -8.54 -37.27
C ASP A 790 1.84 -8.67 -36.13
N VAL A 791 2.91 -9.38 -36.51
CA VAL A 791 4.16 -9.59 -35.77
C VAL A 791 4.90 -8.26 -35.56
N VAL A 792 5.07 -7.85 -34.30
CA VAL A 792 6.17 -6.97 -33.86
C VAL A 792 7.00 -7.71 -32.80
N LYS A 793 8.31 -7.70 -32.99
CA LYS A 793 9.31 -8.42 -32.19
C LYS A 793 9.70 -7.64 -30.92
N ASN A 794 9.79 -8.37 -29.82
CA ASN A 794 10.66 -8.21 -28.65
C ASN A 794 10.83 -6.80 -28.07
N GLU A 795 9.95 -6.43 -27.16
CA GLU A 795 10.22 -5.51 -26.04
C GLU A 795 9.76 -6.17 -24.72
N THR A 796 10.36 -5.76 -23.62
CA THR A 796 10.43 -6.45 -22.32
C THR A 796 9.07 -6.78 -21.67
N LEU A 797 8.88 -8.07 -21.39
CA LEU A 797 7.66 -8.75 -20.93
C LEU A 797 7.06 -8.31 -19.57
N THR A 798 7.70 -7.42 -18.81
CA THR A 798 7.28 -7.19 -17.41
C THR A 798 6.15 -6.19 -17.23
N SER A 799 5.99 -5.19 -18.12
CA SER A 799 4.96 -4.15 -17.98
C SER A 799 3.60 -4.59 -18.50
N GLU A 800 3.55 -5.28 -19.65
CA GLU A 800 2.30 -5.80 -20.21
C GLU A 800 1.62 -6.82 -19.28
N VAL A 801 2.42 -7.53 -18.47
CA VAL A 801 1.90 -8.49 -17.49
C VAL A 801 1.14 -7.79 -16.38
N ASP A 802 1.71 -6.72 -15.83
CA ASP A 802 1.07 -5.96 -14.75
C ASP A 802 -0.17 -5.21 -15.27
N ASP A 803 -0.10 -4.65 -16.49
CA ASP A 803 -1.25 -4.00 -17.17
C ASP A 803 -2.40 -4.99 -17.44
N ILE A 804 -2.12 -6.23 -17.83
CA ILE A 804 -3.15 -7.27 -18.02
C ILE A 804 -3.79 -7.67 -16.69
N PHE A 805 -3.00 -7.75 -15.61
CA PHE A 805 -3.51 -8.07 -14.28
C PHE A 805 -4.35 -6.91 -13.70
N GLU A 806 -3.99 -5.66 -13.96
CA GLU A 806 -4.80 -4.49 -13.58
C GLU A 806 -6.09 -4.41 -14.41
N ASP A 807 -6.05 -4.55 -15.73
CA ASP A 807 -7.24 -4.43 -16.59
C ASP A 807 -8.27 -5.55 -16.32
N LEU A 808 -7.81 -6.76 -15.94
CA LEU A 808 -8.68 -7.89 -15.55
C LEU A 808 -9.28 -7.77 -14.15
N THR A 809 -8.66 -7.01 -13.25
CA THR A 809 -9.16 -6.82 -11.88
C THR A 809 -9.98 -5.53 -11.73
N GLN A 810 -9.75 -4.53 -12.58
CA GLN A 810 -10.41 -3.22 -12.53
C GLN A 810 -11.69 -3.10 -13.39
N ARG A 811 -11.90 -3.90 -14.44
CA ARG A 811 -13.20 -3.96 -15.19
C ARG A 811 -14.21 -4.89 -14.56
#